data_AF-A0AAU9WSK7-F1
#
_entry.id   AF-A0AAU9WSK7-F1
#
_cell.length_a   1.000
_cell.length_b   1.000
_cell.length_c   1.000
_cell.angle_alpha   90.00
_cell.angle_beta   90.00
_cell.angle_gamma   90.00
#
_symmetry.space_group_name_H-M   'P 1'
#
loop_
_entity.id
_entity.type
_entity.pdbx_description
1 polymer ?
#
loop_
_entity_poly.entity_id
_entity_poly.type
_entity_poly.pdbx_seq_one_letter_code
_entity_poly.pdbx_strand_id
1 'polypeptide(L)'
;MKLLILVCLLALHTKPCKSDLYMHFPPGSNNRLNGAGENVANNARLFDSQNNDKCGYNVGDKYDDNPGDYINEKRQEPMEFYMSGCSSHAKTEVDIMWTNQHGTGPKTDDRVETQVILQYMCQPFPGGEMPTGDVDADYEYHTIRNGQTSTSNTFADQTQESNQISKHNGLHEPYNYYQAYYRRYRNKGLFTADQQLAGDLPIYTRQNSQGTIRGMEVPEERDYYPYWGPTPWKDIAILVSDGKTEELMKRYVNSSNYGLKYMCIMPKGLKDQTDCPPDNQGVVAEKCVAKYITRDRCIAAKGTWTGFITNYLERTAGVLSTCKGVGDMKLAKGVPYEAHKISQGCDNKKQFILLERPPEVIYAPSTAVNHNGINMEGKFSSYKWKVPCFPSNTTQRCVIRIRYNITTDDVPREFNASHNYKLENNPKTKSVDKTELQLALNTAQVGRTFQDRSHVILLKARNIMQPEHQNRTIRYIGGIGKRGNIVQTYPAMEYRFFPERITVTTEEIVCFVWSGSNNNPQHYDGQGTPGTDRTNVCWIKEGCKTLAPKSCSRLPFDVVEYVERFDSYTLNLHLNRGCLARDKPLDSQLNNAPASCNPPCFRITKPGEYCYMGSLLDGNNDKCGYNVGDKYPDNPGDNINENRQEPMEFYMSGCSSHVKTEVDIMWTNQHGTGPKTDDRVETQVILQYMCQPFPGGKMPTGNVDTDYEYHTIRNGQTSASNTFADQSQESSQISKQNGLHEPYNYYQAYYRRYRNKGLFTADQQLAGDLSIYTRQNSQGTIRGMEVPEERDYYPYWGPTPWKDIAILVSDKKTEELMKKYVNRSNYGLKYMCIMSKGLKDQTDCPPDNQGVVAKKCVAKYITRQKCKAAGGNWTRFITNYLEETAGVLSTCRGYDDMKLAKGVPYEAHKISQGCDNQKQYVLLNRPPEVIYAPSTVVNHNGINMEGKFSSYRWKVPCFPSNTTQRCVIRIRYNITTSDAPRDFDANDNHRQVLANNPTTKAVDNETDLQLALNTAQVGRTFQDRSHVIILKPRNLLQPEHQHRTIRYIGGMGKRGNIVQTYPAMEYRFFPERISVTTEEIVCFVWSGSNNNPSNYDGQGTAGTDRTNVCWIKEGCTTLAPKSCFNLPLDVIDYVEDFDGYLLNLHLNWGCLARNQVLDDELNNAPPSCNPPCFRITKPGKYCYMGTRNNNFSNRRHIGQITVTSA
;
A
#
# COMPACT_ATOMS: atom_id res chain seq x y z
N MET A 1 5.19 -39.14 -26.87
CA MET A 1 4.33 -38.06 -27.41
C MET A 1 3.38 -37.44 -26.37
N LYS A 2 2.70 -38.22 -25.51
CA LYS A 2 1.82 -37.66 -24.45
C LYS A 2 2.55 -36.89 -23.32
N LEU A 3 3.82 -37.21 -23.04
CA LEU A 3 4.62 -36.51 -22.02
C LEU A 3 5.13 -35.12 -22.47
N LEU A 4 5.43 -34.94 -23.76
CA LEU A 4 5.82 -33.63 -24.32
C LEU A 4 4.63 -32.65 -24.37
N ILE A 5 3.43 -33.17 -24.65
CA ILE A 5 2.20 -32.35 -24.71
C ILE A 5 1.80 -31.88 -23.30
N LEU A 6 2.04 -32.67 -22.25
CA LEU A 6 1.78 -32.28 -20.87
C LEU A 6 2.75 -31.20 -20.37
N VAL A 7 4.04 -31.29 -20.73
CA VAL A 7 5.06 -30.27 -20.38
C VAL A 7 4.83 -28.96 -21.14
N CYS A 8 4.37 -29.00 -22.40
CA CYS A 8 4.00 -27.79 -23.13
C CYS A 8 2.68 -27.14 -22.65
N LEU A 9 1.74 -27.92 -22.10
CA LEU A 9 0.49 -27.38 -21.52
C LEU A 9 0.70 -26.77 -20.12
N LEU A 10 1.67 -27.28 -19.34
CA LEU A 10 2.06 -26.70 -18.06
C LEU A 10 2.83 -25.37 -18.19
N ALA A 11 3.56 -25.16 -19.28
CA ALA A 11 4.26 -23.90 -19.55
C ALA A 11 3.34 -22.73 -19.97
N LEU A 12 2.06 -23.01 -20.31
CA LEU A 12 1.10 -22.00 -20.79
C LEU A 12 0.26 -21.34 -19.68
N HIS A 13 0.39 -21.77 -18.41
CA HIS A 13 -0.52 -21.34 -17.33
C HIS A 13 0.11 -20.55 -16.18
N THR A 14 1.42 -20.26 -16.19
CA THR A 14 2.03 -19.38 -15.17
C THR A 14 2.09 -17.94 -15.70
N LYS A 15 0.99 -17.20 -15.59
CA LYS A 15 1.02 -15.74 -15.77
C LYS A 15 1.52 -15.09 -14.46
N PRO A 16 2.73 -14.51 -14.39
CA PRO A 16 3.12 -13.71 -13.24
C PRO A 16 2.22 -12.46 -13.15
N CYS A 17 1.55 -12.26 -12.02
CA CYS A 17 0.82 -11.03 -11.70
C CYS A 17 1.81 -9.85 -11.60
N LYS A 18 1.58 -8.75 -12.32
CA LYS A 18 2.50 -7.60 -12.39
C LYS A 18 1.73 -6.28 -12.22
N SER A 19 1.49 -5.72 -11.04
CA SER A 19 0.92 -4.36 -10.99
C SER A 19 1.50 -3.47 -9.92
N ASP A 20 2.23 -2.42 -10.34
CA ASP A 20 3.20 -1.74 -9.48
C ASP A 20 3.27 -0.20 -9.71
N LEU A 21 2.49 0.37 -10.66
CA LEU A 21 2.23 1.81 -10.87
C LEU A 21 0.79 2.09 -11.39
N TYR A 22 0.14 3.11 -10.84
CA TYR A 22 -1.24 3.51 -11.16
C TYR A 22 -1.37 5.00 -11.35
N MET A 23 -1.86 5.43 -12.50
CA MET A 23 -2.24 6.82 -12.74
C MET A 23 -3.68 7.03 -12.24
N HIS A 24 -3.85 7.87 -11.23
CA HIS A 24 -5.17 8.14 -10.62
C HIS A 24 -5.82 9.38 -11.20
N PHE A 25 -5.03 10.41 -11.50
CA PHE A 25 -5.53 11.63 -12.11
C PHE A 25 -4.56 12.13 -13.19
N PRO A 26 -5.00 12.27 -14.46
CA PRO A 26 -6.22 11.66 -15.01
C PRO A 26 -6.25 10.12 -14.87
N PRO A 27 -7.43 9.47 -14.92
CA PRO A 27 -7.56 8.05 -14.56
C PRO A 27 -7.00 7.10 -15.63
N GLY A 28 -5.87 6.44 -15.36
CA GLY A 28 -5.18 5.57 -16.34
C GLY A 28 -5.93 4.27 -16.64
N SER A 29 -6.15 3.96 -17.92
CA SER A 29 -7.10 2.90 -18.31
C SER A 29 -6.58 1.47 -18.24
N ASN A 30 -5.26 1.22 -18.36
CA ASN A 30 -4.69 -0.13 -18.48
C ASN A 30 -5.42 -0.98 -19.56
N ASN A 31 -5.55 -0.49 -20.79
CA ASN A 31 -6.33 -1.13 -21.86
C ASN A 31 -7.84 -1.30 -21.59
N ARG A 32 -8.39 -0.88 -20.45
CA ARG A 32 -9.84 -0.94 -20.20
C ARG A 32 -10.58 0.03 -21.12
N LEU A 33 -11.73 -0.43 -21.61
CA LEU A 33 -12.72 0.40 -22.30
C LEU A 33 -13.90 0.61 -21.33
N ASN A 34 -14.89 -0.30 -21.28
CA ASN A 34 -15.98 -0.24 -20.31
C ASN A 34 -16.30 -1.61 -19.69
N GLY A 35 -15.32 -2.37 -19.22
CA GLY A 35 -15.54 -3.76 -18.77
C GLY A 35 -15.98 -3.87 -17.30
N ALA A 36 -17.05 -4.62 -17.03
CA ALA A 36 -17.59 -4.88 -15.69
C ALA A 36 -16.76 -5.86 -14.84
N GLY A 37 -15.87 -6.64 -15.45
CA GLY A 37 -15.04 -7.62 -14.74
C GLY A 37 -13.92 -6.99 -13.92
N GLU A 38 -13.41 -7.67 -12.89
CA GLU A 38 -12.21 -7.20 -12.16
C GLU A 38 -11.00 -7.10 -13.11
N ASN A 39 -10.87 -8.08 -13.99
CA ASN A 39 -9.82 -8.22 -14.99
C ASN A 39 -10.14 -7.46 -16.29
N VAL A 40 -9.11 -6.90 -16.93
CA VAL A 40 -9.12 -6.44 -18.32
C VAL A 40 -9.55 -7.59 -19.23
N ALA A 41 -10.59 -7.35 -20.04
CA ALA A 41 -11.08 -8.33 -21.00
C ALA A 41 -10.17 -8.49 -22.23
N ASN A 42 -9.53 -7.40 -22.68
CA ASN A 42 -8.63 -7.42 -23.83
C ASN A 42 -7.34 -6.63 -23.52
N ASN A 43 -6.30 -7.34 -23.09
CA ASN A 43 -5.01 -6.74 -22.72
C ASN A 43 -4.12 -6.40 -23.94
N ALA A 44 -4.62 -6.60 -25.16
CA ALA A 44 -3.94 -6.25 -26.41
C ALA A 44 -4.59 -5.04 -27.13
N ARG A 45 -5.54 -4.34 -26.48
CA ARG A 45 -6.34 -3.27 -27.11
C ARG A 45 -5.50 -2.10 -27.63
N LEU A 46 -4.59 -1.56 -26.83
CA LEU A 46 -3.84 -0.33 -27.18
C LEU A 46 -2.32 -0.52 -27.11
N PHE A 47 -1.82 -1.12 -26.04
CA PHE A 47 -0.39 -1.24 -25.75
C PHE A 47 -0.15 -2.41 -24.78
N ASP A 48 1.09 -2.87 -24.65
CA ASP A 48 1.50 -3.81 -23.62
C ASP A 48 1.81 -3.05 -22.33
N SER A 49 0.82 -3.05 -21.45
CA SER A 49 0.91 -2.39 -20.15
C SER A 49 1.87 -3.08 -19.17
N GLN A 50 2.41 -4.26 -19.53
CA GLN A 50 3.23 -5.12 -18.66
C GLN A 50 2.55 -5.41 -17.31
N ASN A 51 1.22 -5.49 -17.31
CA ASN A 51 0.40 -5.39 -16.10
C ASN A 51 -0.33 -6.67 -15.67
N ASN A 52 -0.88 -6.65 -14.45
CA ASN A 52 -1.94 -7.50 -13.95
C ASN A 52 -3.22 -7.19 -14.72
N ASP A 53 -3.99 -8.23 -15.04
CA ASP A 53 -5.30 -8.09 -15.64
C ASP A 53 -6.25 -7.35 -14.65
N LYS A 54 -6.09 -7.50 -13.32
CA LYS A 54 -6.81 -6.73 -12.29
C LYS A 54 -6.22 -5.33 -12.13
N CYS A 55 -6.66 -4.33 -12.89
CA CYS A 55 -6.31 -2.90 -12.69
C CYS A 55 -6.90 -1.98 -13.78
N GLY A 56 -7.05 -0.68 -13.47
CA GLY A 56 -7.23 0.41 -14.42
C GLY A 56 -8.63 1.00 -14.41
N TYR A 57 -8.79 2.23 -14.87
CA TYR A 57 -10.10 2.90 -14.94
C TYR A 57 -10.80 2.61 -16.27
N ASN A 58 -12.12 2.37 -16.24
CA ASN A 58 -12.90 2.40 -17.47
C ASN A 58 -12.87 3.84 -18.03
N VAL A 59 -13.15 3.98 -19.32
CA VAL A 59 -13.41 5.30 -19.90
C VAL A 59 -14.68 5.89 -19.24
N GLY A 60 -14.75 7.21 -19.18
CA GLY A 60 -15.85 7.88 -18.51
C GLY A 60 -17.19 7.69 -19.23
N ASP A 61 -18.24 7.33 -18.51
CA ASP A 61 -19.60 7.26 -19.03
C ASP A 61 -20.28 8.63 -18.97
N LYS A 62 -20.84 9.07 -20.11
CA LYS A 62 -21.51 10.37 -20.27
C LYS A 62 -22.90 10.45 -19.64
N TYR A 63 -23.60 9.33 -19.49
CA TYR A 63 -25.00 9.27 -19.06
C TYR A 63 -25.18 8.51 -17.74
N ASP A 64 -26.41 8.49 -17.23
CA ASP A 64 -26.81 7.84 -15.97
C ASP A 64 -27.21 6.37 -16.15
N ASP A 65 -27.43 5.90 -17.37
CA ASP A 65 -27.73 4.49 -17.65
C ASP A 65 -26.46 3.67 -17.92
N ASN A 66 -26.49 2.37 -17.62
CA ASN A 66 -25.38 1.45 -17.87
C ASN A 66 -25.26 1.14 -19.38
N PRO A 67 -24.14 1.48 -20.05
CA PRO A 67 -23.93 1.15 -21.46
C PRO A 67 -23.66 -0.34 -21.72
N GLY A 68 -23.36 -1.13 -20.69
CA GLY A 68 -22.81 -2.48 -20.78
C GLY A 68 -21.32 -2.49 -21.16
N ASP A 69 -20.75 -3.68 -21.40
CA ASP A 69 -19.33 -3.85 -21.68
C ASP A 69 -18.85 -3.13 -22.96
N TYR A 70 -19.79 -2.79 -23.83
CA TYR A 70 -19.58 -2.11 -25.10
C TYR A 70 -20.08 -0.67 -25.02
N ILE A 71 -19.15 0.28 -24.89
CA ILE A 71 -19.46 1.71 -24.93
C ILE A 71 -19.13 2.30 -26.30
N ASN A 72 -20.10 2.99 -26.92
CA ASN A 72 -19.86 3.78 -28.11
C ASN A 72 -19.12 5.08 -27.74
N GLU A 73 -18.22 5.57 -28.59
CA GLU A 73 -17.47 6.81 -28.36
C GLU A 73 -18.37 8.02 -28.08
N LYS A 74 -19.59 8.09 -28.66
CA LYS A 74 -20.60 9.16 -28.38
C LYS A 74 -21.12 9.15 -26.94
N ARG A 75 -20.99 8.02 -26.24
CA ARG A 75 -21.36 7.82 -24.84
C ARG A 75 -20.16 7.93 -23.89
N GLN A 76 -18.94 8.09 -24.42
CA GLN A 76 -17.75 8.33 -23.62
C GLN A 76 -17.61 9.83 -23.33
N GLU A 77 -17.11 10.17 -22.15
CA GLU A 77 -16.87 11.54 -21.69
C GLU A 77 -15.40 11.69 -21.26
N PRO A 78 -14.48 12.07 -22.17
CA PRO A 78 -13.09 12.37 -21.83
C PRO A 78 -12.97 13.55 -20.88
N MET A 79 -11.93 13.56 -20.04
CA MET A 79 -11.63 14.73 -19.21
C MET A 79 -11.18 15.92 -20.07
N GLU A 80 -11.75 17.09 -19.80
CA GLU A 80 -11.47 18.33 -20.53
C GLU A 80 -10.61 19.30 -19.71
N PHE A 81 -9.52 19.76 -20.32
CA PHE A 81 -8.63 20.77 -19.72
C PHE A 81 -8.46 21.97 -20.65
N TYR A 82 -8.36 23.18 -20.13
CA TYR A 82 -7.98 24.34 -20.93
C TYR A 82 -6.48 24.32 -21.27
N MET A 83 -6.12 24.61 -22.52
CA MET A 83 -4.72 24.90 -22.89
C MET A 83 -4.19 26.09 -22.10
N SER A 84 -2.88 26.21 -21.93
CA SER A 84 -2.33 27.50 -21.49
C SER A 84 -2.49 28.55 -22.58
N GLY A 85 -2.68 29.80 -22.18
CA GLY A 85 -2.42 30.94 -23.03
C GLY A 85 -0.93 31.07 -23.29
N CYS A 86 -0.58 31.67 -24.42
CA CYS A 86 0.80 31.77 -24.86
C CYS A 86 1.62 32.84 -24.10
N SER A 87 0.96 33.63 -23.24
CA SER A 87 1.58 34.52 -22.26
C SER A 87 1.97 33.75 -20.99
N SER A 88 3.08 34.16 -20.36
CA SER A 88 3.54 33.58 -19.08
C SER A 88 2.55 33.73 -17.91
N HIS A 89 1.59 34.65 -18.02
CA HIS A 89 0.57 34.93 -16.98
C HIS A 89 -0.71 34.09 -17.14
N ALA A 90 -0.93 33.50 -18.32
CA ALA A 90 -2.16 32.79 -18.68
C ALA A 90 -1.98 31.26 -18.64
N LYS A 91 -1.40 30.72 -17.56
CA LYS A 91 -1.08 29.29 -17.46
C LYS A 91 -2.28 28.44 -17.03
N THR A 92 -2.38 27.22 -17.55
CA THR A 92 -3.20 26.15 -16.96
C THR A 92 -2.30 25.17 -16.24
N GLU A 93 -2.59 24.90 -14.97
CA GLU A 93 -1.87 23.92 -14.16
C GLU A 93 -2.80 22.75 -13.80
N VAL A 94 -2.39 21.54 -14.20
CA VAL A 94 -3.09 20.27 -13.92
C VAL A 94 -2.13 19.36 -13.16
N ASP A 95 -2.52 18.91 -11.96
CA ASP A 95 -1.70 17.93 -11.25
C ASP A 95 -1.92 16.53 -11.86
N ILE A 96 -0.83 15.83 -12.17
CA ILE A 96 -0.86 14.42 -12.56
C ILE A 96 -0.52 13.60 -11.33
N MET A 97 -1.43 12.76 -10.87
CA MET A 97 -1.28 11.92 -9.68
C MET A 97 -1.08 10.46 -10.07
N TRP A 98 -0.12 9.82 -9.41
CA TRP A 98 0.04 8.38 -9.47
C TRP A 98 0.37 7.79 -8.11
N THR A 99 0.23 6.48 -8.04
CA THR A 99 0.82 5.68 -6.98
C THR A 99 1.79 4.67 -7.58
N ASN A 100 2.89 4.40 -6.90
CA ASN A 100 3.88 3.41 -7.31
C ASN A 100 4.24 2.54 -6.11
N GLN A 101 4.41 1.26 -6.40
CA GLN A 101 4.70 0.24 -5.40
C GLN A 101 6.20 0.16 -5.12
N HIS A 102 7.09 0.26 -6.11
CA HIS A 102 8.52 0.24 -5.82
C HIS A 102 8.95 1.60 -5.31
N GLY A 103 9.69 1.62 -4.19
CA GLY A 103 10.13 2.87 -3.58
C GLY A 103 10.96 3.70 -4.57
N THR A 104 10.84 5.02 -4.49
CA THR A 104 11.45 5.98 -5.41
C THR A 104 11.97 7.20 -4.64
N GLY A 105 12.71 8.07 -5.33
CA GLY A 105 13.20 9.36 -4.81
C GLY A 105 14.31 9.29 -3.75
N PRO A 106 15.03 10.40 -3.51
CA PRO A 106 16.30 10.39 -2.78
C PRO A 106 16.18 10.31 -1.25
N LYS A 107 15.00 10.54 -0.65
CA LYS A 107 14.83 10.69 0.80
C LYS A 107 14.59 9.37 1.57
N THR A 108 14.49 8.23 0.89
CA THR A 108 14.33 6.91 1.54
C THR A 108 15.46 5.95 1.16
N ASP A 109 15.82 5.07 2.10
CA ASP A 109 16.75 3.96 1.90
C ASP A 109 16.07 2.69 1.37
N ASP A 110 14.73 2.62 1.44
CA ASP A 110 13.90 1.52 0.93
C ASP A 110 13.32 1.92 -0.43
N ARG A 111 14.18 1.96 -1.45
CA ARG A 111 13.84 2.32 -2.83
C ARG A 111 14.56 1.44 -3.84
N VAL A 112 14.17 1.58 -5.10
CA VAL A 112 14.94 1.09 -6.24
C VAL A 112 15.39 2.27 -7.12
N GLU A 113 16.31 2.04 -8.05
CA GLU A 113 16.62 3.03 -9.08
C GLU A 113 15.45 3.14 -10.06
N THR A 114 14.81 4.32 -10.13
CA THR A 114 13.57 4.53 -10.88
C THR A 114 13.68 5.72 -11.82
N GLN A 115 12.87 5.69 -12.88
CA GLN A 115 12.48 6.85 -13.66
C GLN A 115 10.96 6.82 -13.81
N VAL A 116 10.29 7.90 -13.45
CA VAL A 116 8.90 8.16 -13.83
C VAL A 116 8.94 9.18 -14.95
N ILE A 117 8.51 8.78 -16.15
CA ILE A 117 8.48 9.64 -17.33
C ILE A 117 7.02 9.96 -17.64
N LEU A 118 6.67 11.23 -17.53
CA LEU A 118 5.38 11.74 -17.95
C LEU A 118 5.50 12.22 -19.39
N GLN A 119 4.61 11.75 -20.26
CA GLN A 119 4.63 12.07 -21.68
C GLN A 119 3.22 12.36 -22.18
N TYR A 120 3.15 13.06 -23.30
CA TYR A 120 1.91 13.25 -24.02
C TYR A 120 2.13 13.22 -25.52
N MET A 121 1.06 12.91 -26.24
CA MET A 121 0.97 13.16 -27.67
C MET A 121 -0.38 13.81 -27.95
N CYS A 122 -0.41 14.72 -28.92
CA CYS A 122 -1.59 15.44 -29.32
C CYS A 122 -1.69 15.48 -30.83
N GLN A 123 -2.91 15.58 -31.31
CA GLN A 123 -3.24 15.92 -32.68
C GLN A 123 -4.36 16.97 -32.67
N PRO A 124 -4.43 17.85 -33.68
CA PRO A 124 -5.59 18.71 -33.86
C PRO A 124 -6.83 17.84 -34.07
N PHE A 125 -7.95 18.21 -33.45
CA PHE A 125 -9.21 17.54 -33.72
C PHE A 125 -9.69 17.88 -35.15
N PRO A 126 -10.17 16.91 -35.95
CA PRO A 126 -10.67 17.19 -37.29
C PRO A 126 -11.80 18.23 -37.28
N GLY A 127 -11.74 19.22 -38.17
CA GLY A 127 -12.72 20.32 -38.24
C GLY A 127 -12.51 21.47 -37.24
N GLY A 128 -11.58 21.37 -36.29
CA GLY A 128 -11.20 22.46 -35.39
C GLY A 128 -12.17 22.76 -34.22
N GLU A 129 -13.32 22.08 -34.18
CA GLU A 129 -14.35 22.20 -33.14
C GLU A 129 -14.56 20.85 -32.41
N MET A 130 -15.24 20.86 -31.26
CA MET A 130 -15.56 19.64 -30.49
C MET A 130 -16.45 18.70 -31.35
N PRO A 131 -16.36 17.36 -31.18
CA PRO A 131 -17.18 16.43 -31.96
C PRO A 131 -18.66 16.80 -31.86
N THR A 132 -19.33 16.90 -33.01
CA THR A 132 -20.78 17.19 -33.12
C THR A 132 -21.65 16.02 -32.65
N GLY A 133 -21.01 14.98 -32.09
CA GLY A 133 -21.62 13.72 -31.78
C GLY A 133 -21.65 12.77 -32.97
N ASP A 134 -20.90 13.00 -34.06
CA ASP A 134 -20.79 12.05 -35.18
C ASP A 134 -19.35 11.61 -35.53
N VAL A 135 -18.83 10.69 -34.70
CA VAL A 135 -17.50 10.08 -34.86
C VAL A 135 -17.25 9.41 -36.21
N ASP A 136 -18.31 9.04 -36.95
CA ASP A 136 -18.15 8.41 -38.25
C ASP A 136 -17.79 9.39 -39.36
N ALA A 137 -18.19 10.66 -39.22
CA ALA A 137 -17.80 11.77 -40.08
C ALA A 137 -16.48 12.42 -39.61
N ASP A 138 -16.29 12.50 -38.28
CA ASP A 138 -15.22 13.31 -37.69
C ASP A 138 -13.86 12.59 -37.58
N TYR A 139 -13.81 11.25 -37.61
CA TYR A 139 -12.54 10.53 -37.38
C TYR A 139 -11.79 10.21 -38.67
N GLU A 140 -10.56 10.72 -38.75
CA GLU A 140 -9.56 10.32 -39.75
C GLU A 140 -8.83 9.03 -39.33
N TYR A 141 -8.16 8.37 -40.28
CA TYR A 141 -7.48 7.09 -40.06
C TYR A 141 -6.35 7.19 -39.01
N HIS A 142 -5.70 8.33 -38.85
CA HIS A 142 -4.69 8.53 -37.79
C HIS A 142 -5.23 9.13 -36.48
N THR A 143 -6.54 9.38 -36.37
CA THR A 143 -7.11 10.03 -35.18
C THR A 143 -6.95 9.16 -33.92
N ILE A 144 -6.24 9.68 -32.91
CA ILE A 144 -6.23 9.20 -31.52
C ILE A 144 -7.65 8.86 -31.02
N ARG A 145 -7.88 7.65 -30.52
CA ARG A 145 -9.19 7.19 -30.04
C ARG A 145 -9.11 6.01 -29.08
N ASN A 146 -10.14 5.86 -28.24
CA ASN A 146 -10.34 4.67 -27.44
C ASN A 146 -10.97 3.52 -28.26
N GLY A 147 -11.64 3.81 -29.37
CA GLY A 147 -12.35 2.81 -30.17
C GLY A 147 -13.81 2.67 -29.72
N GLN A 148 -14.64 2.08 -30.59
CA GLN A 148 -16.11 2.06 -30.45
C GLN A 148 -16.74 0.76 -30.95
N THR A 149 -17.94 0.40 -30.54
CA THR A 149 -18.81 -0.49 -31.33
C THR A 149 -19.67 0.33 -32.30
N SER A 150 -19.36 0.28 -33.59
CA SER A 150 -20.18 0.80 -34.69
C SER A 150 -20.61 -0.34 -35.61
N THR A 151 -21.75 -0.19 -36.28
CA THR A 151 -22.22 -1.08 -37.36
C THR A 151 -21.54 -0.78 -38.70
N SER A 152 -20.75 0.30 -38.80
CA SER A 152 -19.94 0.66 -39.98
C SER A 152 -18.46 0.38 -39.71
N ASN A 153 -17.88 -0.56 -40.47
CA ASN A 153 -16.56 -1.13 -40.20
C ASN A 153 -15.40 -0.35 -40.83
N THR A 154 -15.67 0.58 -41.74
CA THR A 154 -14.67 1.20 -42.62
C THR A 154 -14.74 2.72 -42.58
N PHE A 155 -13.58 3.37 -42.77
CA PHE A 155 -13.56 4.79 -43.10
C PHE A 155 -14.30 5.01 -44.43
N ALA A 156 -14.84 6.21 -44.64
CA ALA A 156 -15.56 6.51 -45.88
C ALA A 156 -14.63 6.46 -47.10
N ASP A 157 -13.33 6.73 -46.90
CA ASP A 157 -12.30 6.38 -47.85
C ASP A 157 -11.91 4.90 -47.66
N GLN A 158 -11.91 4.13 -48.75
CA GLN A 158 -11.50 2.71 -48.74
C GLN A 158 -9.99 2.60 -49.01
N THR A 159 -9.18 3.41 -48.32
CA THR A 159 -7.72 3.46 -48.53
C THR A 159 -7.02 2.22 -47.99
N GLN A 160 -5.78 1.98 -48.41
CA GLN A 160 -5.01 0.82 -47.98
C GLN A 160 -4.76 0.79 -46.45
N GLU A 161 -4.57 1.95 -45.82
CA GLU A 161 -4.45 2.07 -44.37
C GLU A 161 -5.77 1.73 -43.65
N SER A 162 -6.92 2.11 -44.22
CA SER A 162 -8.25 1.76 -43.68
C SER A 162 -8.54 0.24 -43.65
N ASN A 163 -7.82 -0.57 -44.45
CA ASN A 163 -7.91 -2.04 -44.41
C ASN A 163 -7.11 -2.66 -43.26
N GLN A 164 -6.18 -1.90 -42.67
CA GLN A 164 -5.27 -2.37 -41.61
C GLN A 164 -5.69 -1.88 -40.22
N ILE A 165 -6.52 -0.82 -40.16
CA ILE A 165 -7.05 -0.25 -38.92
C ILE A 165 -8.56 -0.01 -39.03
N SER A 166 -9.30 -0.34 -37.96
CA SER A 166 -10.74 -0.13 -37.88
C SER A 166 -11.06 0.96 -36.86
N LYS A 167 -12.16 1.70 -37.10
CA LYS A 167 -12.76 2.59 -36.09
C LYS A 167 -13.17 1.84 -34.81
N HIS A 168 -13.32 0.52 -34.88
CA HIS A 168 -13.61 -0.32 -33.71
C HIS A 168 -12.46 -0.40 -32.71
N ASN A 169 -11.22 -0.39 -33.22
CA ASN A 169 -10.04 -0.58 -32.41
C ASN A 169 -9.56 0.76 -31.82
N GLY A 170 -9.07 0.70 -30.58
CA GLY A 170 -8.36 1.82 -30.01
C GLY A 170 -7.08 2.09 -30.80
N LEU A 171 -6.75 3.37 -31.00
CA LEU A 171 -5.56 3.79 -31.72
C LEU A 171 -4.94 4.96 -30.96
N HIS A 172 -3.83 4.68 -30.28
CA HIS A 172 -3.01 5.71 -29.64
C HIS A 172 -1.90 6.13 -30.61
N GLU A 173 -1.08 5.18 -31.06
CA GLU A 173 -0.01 5.43 -32.01
C GLU A 173 -0.48 5.17 -33.45
N PRO A 174 -0.17 6.03 -34.44
CA PRO A 174 -0.61 5.84 -35.82
C PRO A 174 -0.05 4.57 -36.48
N TYR A 175 -0.79 3.94 -37.39
CA TYR A 175 -0.33 2.75 -38.11
C TYR A 175 0.95 2.99 -38.92
N ASN A 176 1.05 4.14 -39.59
CA ASN A 176 2.26 4.52 -40.35
C ASN A 176 3.51 4.67 -39.47
N TYR A 177 3.36 4.98 -38.19
CA TYR A 177 4.46 4.96 -37.23
C TYR A 177 4.92 3.52 -36.99
N TYR A 178 4.01 2.62 -36.64
CA TYR A 178 4.31 1.21 -36.46
C TYR A 178 4.98 0.58 -37.70
N GLN A 179 4.45 0.83 -38.90
CA GLN A 179 5.00 0.32 -40.16
C GLN A 179 6.43 0.79 -40.44
N ALA A 180 6.76 2.04 -40.12
CA ALA A 180 8.12 2.56 -40.26
C ALA A 180 9.13 1.82 -39.37
N TYR A 181 8.69 1.34 -38.21
CA TYR A 181 9.51 0.56 -37.29
C TYR A 181 9.50 -0.94 -37.60
N TYR A 182 8.43 -1.46 -38.19
CA TYR A 182 8.39 -2.85 -38.67
C TYR A 182 9.37 -3.10 -39.84
N ARG A 183 9.71 -2.05 -40.60
CA ARG A 183 10.67 -2.12 -41.73
C ARG A 183 12.15 -2.04 -41.31
N ARG A 184 12.45 -1.76 -40.04
CA ARG A 184 13.83 -1.56 -39.57
C ARG A 184 14.39 -2.67 -38.73
N TYR A 185 15.72 -2.71 -38.64
CA TYR A 185 16.40 -3.51 -37.65
C TYR A 185 16.24 -2.88 -36.27
N ARG A 186 16.10 -3.71 -35.24
CA ARG A 186 16.26 -3.33 -33.85
C ARG A 186 17.68 -2.85 -33.58
N ASN A 187 17.83 -2.07 -32.52
CA ASN A 187 19.15 -1.69 -32.04
C ASN A 187 19.81 -2.86 -31.27
N LYS A 188 20.77 -3.52 -31.92
CA LYS A 188 21.53 -4.64 -31.35
C LYS A 188 22.48 -4.24 -30.22
N GLY A 189 22.64 -2.94 -29.93
CA GLY A 189 23.40 -2.43 -28.79
C GLY A 189 22.62 -2.45 -27.47
N LEU A 190 21.31 -2.73 -27.49
CA LEU A 190 20.46 -2.75 -26.31
C LEU A 190 20.68 -4.01 -25.45
N PHE A 191 20.62 -3.85 -24.13
CA PHE A 191 20.81 -4.94 -23.18
C PHE A 191 19.67 -5.96 -23.23
N THR A 192 20.01 -7.25 -23.36
CA THR A 192 19.05 -8.36 -23.43
C THR A 192 19.28 -9.44 -22.37
N ALA A 193 20.35 -9.33 -21.56
CA ALA A 193 20.77 -10.38 -20.63
C ALA A 193 20.89 -11.74 -21.35
N ASP A 194 20.34 -12.80 -20.77
CA ASP A 194 20.29 -14.18 -21.26
C ASP A 194 19.05 -14.48 -22.15
N GLN A 195 18.19 -13.49 -22.45
CA GLN A 195 17.01 -13.69 -23.29
C GLN A 195 17.37 -13.92 -24.77
N GLN A 196 16.86 -15.02 -25.32
CA GLN A 196 16.91 -15.29 -26.75
C GLN A 196 15.73 -14.64 -27.48
N LEU A 197 16.03 -13.74 -28.42
CA LEU A 197 15.01 -13.02 -29.20
C LEU A 197 14.69 -13.77 -30.49
N ALA A 198 13.40 -13.84 -30.85
CA ALA A 198 12.94 -14.56 -32.03
C ALA A 198 13.29 -13.88 -33.37
N GLY A 199 13.73 -12.62 -33.35
CA GLY A 199 14.10 -11.90 -34.57
C GLY A 199 14.81 -10.56 -34.35
N ASP A 200 15.04 -9.88 -35.47
CA ASP A 200 15.87 -8.66 -35.56
C ASP A 200 15.07 -7.37 -35.78
N LEU A 201 13.74 -7.41 -35.67
CA LEU A 201 12.85 -6.24 -35.75
C LEU A 201 12.65 -5.56 -34.37
N PRO A 202 12.33 -4.24 -34.30
CA PRO A 202 12.05 -3.51 -33.05
C PRO A 202 10.87 -4.04 -32.22
N ILE A 203 10.08 -4.96 -32.75
CA ILE A 203 9.04 -5.67 -31.97
C ILE A 203 9.65 -6.72 -31.03
N TYR A 204 10.87 -7.19 -31.32
CA TYR A 204 11.59 -8.15 -30.49
C TYR A 204 12.49 -7.40 -29.51
N THR A 205 12.06 -7.36 -28.26
CA THR A 205 12.78 -6.76 -27.14
C THR A 205 12.99 -7.79 -26.04
N ARG A 206 13.78 -7.46 -25.01
CA ARG A 206 13.94 -8.34 -23.84
C ARG A 206 12.59 -8.64 -23.16
N GLN A 207 11.65 -7.69 -23.17
CA GLN A 207 10.34 -7.83 -22.54
C GLN A 207 9.28 -8.39 -23.49
N ASN A 208 9.55 -8.41 -24.80
CA ASN A 208 8.69 -8.95 -25.85
C ASN A 208 9.51 -9.85 -26.80
N SER A 209 10.15 -10.89 -26.25
CA SER A 209 11.12 -11.71 -27.00
C SER A 209 10.52 -12.46 -28.18
N GLN A 210 9.20 -12.73 -28.13
CA GLN A 210 8.43 -13.38 -29.19
C GLN A 210 7.82 -12.40 -30.22
N GLY A 211 7.93 -11.08 -29.98
CA GLY A 211 7.38 -10.08 -30.91
C GLY A 211 5.86 -10.03 -30.95
N THR A 212 5.18 -10.31 -29.84
CA THR A 212 3.71 -10.21 -29.73
C THR A 212 3.27 -8.77 -30.00
N ILE A 213 2.26 -8.60 -30.87
CA ILE A 213 1.73 -7.30 -31.26
C ILE A 213 0.59 -6.92 -30.32
N ARG A 214 0.61 -5.69 -29.78
CA ARG A 214 -0.49 -5.11 -28.99
C ARG A 214 -0.78 -3.70 -29.47
N GLY A 215 -2.02 -3.46 -29.92
CA GLY A 215 -2.35 -2.26 -30.68
C GLY A 215 -1.35 -2.02 -31.82
N MET A 216 -1.00 -0.74 -32.03
CA MET A 216 0.02 -0.30 -32.99
C MET A 216 1.25 0.28 -32.27
N GLU A 217 1.56 -0.22 -31.07
CA GLU A 217 2.71 0.24 -30.29
C GLU A 217 4.05 -0.21 -30.90
N VAL A 218 5.12 0.56 -30.69
CA VAL A 218 6.50 0.10 -30.98
C VAL A 218 7.19 -0.36 -29.68
N PRO A 219 7.38 -1.68 -29.44
CA PRO A 219 7.92 -2.18 -28.18
C PRO A 219 9.31 -1.65 -27.82
N GLU A 220 10.19 -1.43 -28.80
CA GLU A 220 11.52 -0.84 -28.52
C GLU A 220 11.44 0.60 -27.98
N GLU A 221 10.48 1.41 -28.43
CA GLU A 221 10.26 2.78 -27.90
C GLU A 221 9.78 2.73 -26.46
N ARG A 222 8.87 1.79 -26.20
CA ARG A 222 8.29 1.56 -24.88
C ARG A 222 9.29 0.95 -23.88
N ASP A 223 10.20 0.08 -24.30
CA ASP A 223 11.09 -0.66 -23.37
C ASP A 223 12.38 0.06 -23.03
N TYR A 224 12.83 0.98 -23.88
CA TYR A 224 14.14 1.64 -23.72
C TYR A 224 13.98 3.16 -23.70
N TYR A 225 14.34 3.75 -22.56
CA TYR A 225 14.39 5.19 -22.36
C TYR A 225 15.79 5.62 -21.88
N PRO A 226 16.34 6.73 -22.39
CA PRO A 226 15.80 7.57 -23.45
C PRO A 226 15.78 6.88 -24.82
N TYR A 227 14.73 7.12 -25.61
CA TYR A 227 14.60 6.48 -26.92
C TYR A 227 15.53 7.12 -27.96
N TRP A 228 16.23 6.27 -28.72
CA TRP A 228 17.24 6.70 -29.68
C TRP A 228 16.66 7.09 -31.04
N GLY A 229 15.50 6.52 -31.42
CA GLY A 229 14.79 6.82 -32.66
C GLY A 229 13.78 7.98 -32.53
N PRO A 230 13.19 8.44 -33.65
CA PRO A 230 12.10 9.41 -33.60
C PRO A 230 10.79 8.85 -33.00
N THR A 231 10.12 9.61 -32.13
CA THR A 231 8.87 9.20 -31.46
C THR A 231 7.80 10.32 -31.54
N PRO A 232 6.50 10.00 -31.62
CA PRO A 232 5.42 10.99 -31.49
C PRO A 232 5.23 11.53 -30.06
N TRP A 233 5.79 10.83 -29.06
CA TRP A 233 5.68 11.20 -27.66
C TRP A 233 6.57 12.40 -27.32
N LYS A 234 6.01 13.33 -26.55
CA LYS A 234 6.71 14.49 -25.99
C LYS A 234 6.83 14.32 -24.48
N ASP A 235 8.03 14.53 -23.95
CA ASP A 235 8.27 14.43 -22.51
C ASP A 235 7.75 15.68 -21.80
N ILE A 236 6.92 15.48 -20.77
CA ILE A 236 6.45 16.51 -19.83
C ILE A 236 7.50 16.72 -18.74
N ALA A 237 7.90 15.63 -18.10
CA ALA A 237 8.84 15.60 -16.98
C ALA A 237 9.50 14.23 -16.85
N ILE A 238 10.75 14.24 -16.39
CA ILE A 238 11.54 13.05 -16.09
C ILE A 238 11.88 13.10 -14.60
N LEU A 239 11.24 12.24 -13.82
CA LEU A 239 11.45 12.18 -12.38
C LEU A 239 12.35 11.00 -12.03
N VAL A 240 13.47 11.25 -11.34
CA VAL A 240 14.52 10.25 -11.07
C VAL A 240 14.68 9.97 -9.56
N SER A 241 15.21 8.81 -9.16
CA SER A 241 15.41 8.50 -7.73
C SER A 241 16.79 8.85 -7.16
N ASP A 242 17.80 9.11 -8.01
CA ASP A 242 19.18 9.31 -7.59
C ASP A 242 19.94 10.31 -8.47
N GLY A 243 21.05 10.84 -7.94
CA GLY A 243 21.84 11.88 -8.60
C GLY A 243 22.61 11.42 -9.84
N LYS A 244 22.97 10.14 -9.95
CA LYS A 244 23.64 9.60 -11.15
C LYS A 244 22.66 9.59 -12.32
N THR A 245 21.44 9.12 -12.09
CA THR A 245 20.37 9.13 -13.10
C THR A 245 19.96 10.56 -13.44
N GLU A 246 19.90 11.46 -12.45
CA GLU A 246 19.65 12.89 -12.67
C GLU A 246 20.66 13.51 -13.65
N GLU A 247 21.95 13.30 -13.42
CA GLU A 247 23.01 13.85 -14.27
C GLU A 247 22.93 13.28 -15.70
N LEU A 248 22.66 11.98 -15.83
CA LEU A 248 22.48 11.33 -17.12
C LEU A 248 21.28 11.93 -17.89
N MET A 249 20.13 12.08 -17.23
CA MET A 249 18.92 12.63 -17.86
C MET A 249 19.07 14.13 -18.17
N LYS A 250 19.72 14.91 -17.29
CA LYS A 250 20.05 16.33 -17.55
C LYS A 250 20.93 16.48 -18.78
N ARG A 251 21.97 15.64 -18.93
CA ARG A 251 22.82 15.63 -20.13
C ARG A 251 22.02 15.27 -21.38
N TYR A 252 21.08 14.32 -21.27
CA TYR A 252 20.21 13.94 -22.38
C TYR A 252 19.31 15.09 -22.84
N VAL A 253 18.59 15.76 -21.94
CA VAL A 253 17.63 16.82 -22.29
C VAL A 253 18.30 18.14 -22.71
N ASN A 254 19.49 18.42 -22.18
CA ASN A 254 20.26 19.62 -22.54
C ASN A 254 21.13 19.43 -23.79
N SER A 255 21.16 18.22 -24.36
CA SER A 255 21.86 17.95 -25.61
C SER A 255 21.30 18.83 -26.73
N SER A 256 22.19 19.41 -27.56
CA SER A 256 21.80 20.14 -28.76
C SER A 256 20.98 19.31 -29.74
N ASN A 257 21.00 17.98 -29.59
CA ASN A 257 20.30 17.01 -30.42
C ASN A 257 19.12 16.34 -29.71
N TYR A 258 18.69 16.78 -28.52
CA TYR A 258 17.61 16.14 -27.74
C TYR A 258 16.37 15.81 -28.59
N GLY A 259 15.92 16.80 -29.38
CA GLY A 259 14.79 16.66 -30.29
C GLY A 259 15.14 16.28 -31.73
N LEU A 260 16.43 16.18 -32.09
CA LEU A 260 16.88 15.89 -33.45
C LEU A 260 17.25 14.40 -33.55
N LYS A 261 16.39 13.64 -34.20
CA LYS A 261 16.52 12.17 -34.34
C LYS A 261 16.63 11.81 -35.82
N TYR A 262 17.28 10.70 -36.13
CA TYR A 262 17.59 10.35 -37.52
C TYR A 262 16.97 9.03 -37.96
N MET A 263 16.61 8.95 -39.24
CA MET A 263 16.18 7.72 -39.90
C MET A 263 16.80 7.64 -41.30
N CYS A 264 17.01 6.42 -41.77
CA CYS A 264 17.41 6.20 -43.15
C CYS A 264 16.19 6.18 -44.07
N ILE A 265 16.18 7.06 -45.07
CA ILE A 265 15.13 7.17 -46.09
C ILE A 265 15.72 6.74 -47.44
N MET A 266 15.08 5.82 -48.15
CA MET A 266 15.58 5.30 -49.43
C MET A 266 14.56 5.48 -50.54
N PRO A 267 15.01 5.62 -51.80
CA PRO A 267 14.14 5.59 -52.97
C PRO A 267 13.63 4.18 -53.29
N LYS A 268 12.52 4.10 -54.03
CA LYS A 268 11.96 2.88 -54.62
C LYS A 268 12.96 2.20 -55.59
N GLY A 269 12.89 0.87 -55.71
CA GLY A 269 13.55 0.12 -56.79
C GLY A 269 15.04 -0.21 -56.58
N LEU A 270 15.52 -0.21 -55.33
CA LEU A 270 16.89 -0.64 -55.00
C LEU A 270 17.02 -2.18 -55.02
N LYS A 271 18.10 -2.70 -55.61
CA LYS A 271 18.41 -4.15 -55.64
C LYS A 271 18.55 -4.69 -54.20
N ASP A 272 17.99 -5.88 -53.95
CA ASP A 272 18.04 -6.64 -52.67
C ASP A 272 17.20 -6.08 -51.50
N GLN A 273 16.12 -5.35 -51.80
CA GLN A 273 15.22 -4.79 -50.80
C GLN A 273 13.74 -4.89 -51.15
N THR A 274 12.88 -4.94 -50.13
CA THR A 274 11.42 -4.85 -50.27
C THR A 274 11.02 -3.47 -50.76
N ASP A 275 10.15 -3.43 -51.79
CA ASP A 275 9.61 -2.18 -52.32
C ASP A 275 8.99 -1.30 -51.22
N CYS A 276 8.95 0.01 -51.49
CA CYS A 276 8.32 0.96 -50.58
C CYS A 276 6.84 0.64 -50.38
N PRO A 277 6.28 0.90 -49.18
CA PRO A 277 4.86 0.64 -48.97
C PRO A 277 4.06 1.59 -49.88
N PRO A 278 2.98 1.12 -50.51
CA PRO A 278 2.06 1.98 -51.23
C PRO A 278 1.43 3.04 -50.31
N ASP A 279 1.08 4.17 -50.92
CA ASP A 279 0.28 5.21 -50.29
C ASP A 279 -1.19 4.80 -50.18
N ASN A 280 -2.00 5.72 -49.65
CA ASN A 280 -3.42 5.47 -49.43
C ASN A 280 -4.21 5.31 -50.74
N GLN A 281 -3.65 5.73 -51.87
CA GLN A 281 -4.19 5.55 -53.22
C GLN A 281 -3.68 4.25 -53.88
N GLY A 282 -2.91 3.41 -53.17
CA GLY A 282 -2.32 2.18 -53.68
C GLY A 282 -1.10 2.41 -54.57
N VAL A 283 -0.58 3.64 -54.64
CA VAL A 283 0.60 3.98 -55.45
C VAL A 283 1.84 3.73 -54.62
N VAL A 284 2.74 2.87 -55.11
CA VAL A 284 4.02 2.58 -54.44
C VAL A 284 4.81 3.87 -54.24
N ALA A 285 5.04 4.25 -52.97
CA ALA A 285 5.72 5.49 -52.63
C ALA A 285 7.13 5.57 -53.27
N GLU A 286 7.51 6.76 -53.72
CA GLU A 286 8.83 6.98 -54.33
C GLU A 286 9.98 6.83 -53.32
N LYS A 287 9.70 7.05 -52.04
CA LYS A 287 10.64 6.91 -50.93
C LYS A 287 9.99 6.24 -49.73
N CYS A 288 10.79 5.66 -48.86
CA CYS A 288 10.31 5.03 -47.63
C CYS A 288 11.40 4.85 -46.59
N VAL A 289 10.98 4.48 -45.38
CA VAL A 289 11.90 4.14 -44.29
C VAL A 289 12.63 2.83 -44.60
N ALA A 290 13.95 2.88 -44.44
CA ALA A 290 14.87 1.78 -44.69
C ALA A 290 15.13 0.92 -43.45
N LYS A 291 15.72 -0.25 -43.69
CA LYS A 291 16.08 -1.17 -42.60
C LYS A 291 17.25 -0.73 -41.72
N TYR A 292 18.05 0.22 -42.19
CA TYR A 292 19.32 0.61 -41.58
C TYR A 292 19.17 1.67 -40.50
N ILE A 293 19.85 1.43 -39.38
CA ILE A 293 19.82 2.29 -38.18
C ILE A 293 21.12 3.07 -37.96
N THR A 294 22.09 2.97 -38.87
CA THR A 294 23.34 3.74 -38.84
C THR A 294 23.54 4.51 -40.14
N ARG A 295 24.16 5.68 -40.03
CA ARG A 295 24.46 6.57 -41.17
C ARG A 295 25.26 5.85 -42.25
N ASP A 296 26.33 5.15 -41.88
CA ASP A 296 27.24 4.53 -42.85
C ASP A 296 26.54 3.44 -43.66
N ARG A 297 25.72 2.59 -43.00
CA ARG A 297 24.94 1.56 -43.69
C ARG A 297 23.85 2.17 -44.55
N CYS A 298 23.24 3.26 -44.11
CA CYS A 298 22.25 3.98 -44.90
C CYS A 298 22.86 4.51 -46.20
N ILE A 299 24.00 5.19 -46.11
CA ILE A 299 24.71 5.77 -47.27
C ILE A 299 25.21 4.67 -48.20
N ALA A 300 25.80 3.60 -47.64
CA ALA A 300 26.25 2.44 -48.42
C ALA A 300 25.11 1.78 -49.21
N ALA A 301 23.90 1.79 -48.64
CA ALA A 301 22.69 1.31 -49.31
C ALA A 301 22.02 2.35 -50.23
N LYS A 302 22.70 3.46 -50.55
CA LYS A 302 22.19 4.57 -51.38
C LYS A 302 20.96 5.28 -50.78
N GLY A 303 20.80 5.18 -49.46
CA GLY A 303 19.80 5.94 -48.71
C GLY A 303 20.30 7.31 -48.26
N THR A 304 19.35 8.14 -47.82
CA THR A 304 19.58 9.45 -47.22
C THR A 304 19.39 9.35 -45.71
N TRP A 305 20.40 9.76 -44.94
CA TRP A 305 20.32 9.85 -43.48
C TRP A 305 19.63 11.17 -43.09
N THR A 306 18.31 11.11 -42.90
CA THR A 306 17.47 12.29 -42.68
C THR A 306 17.28 12.57 -41.21
N GLY A 307 17.53 13.83 -40.80
CA GLY A 307 17.29 14.31 -39.44
C GLY A 307 15.91 14.97 -39.31
N PHE A 308 15.14 14.51 -38.34
CA PHE A 308 13.79 14.97 -38.01
C PHE A 308 13.78 15.64 -36.63
N ILE A 309 12.99 16.71 -36.50
CA ILE A 309 12.72 17.33 -35.21
C ILE A 309 11.43 16.73 -34.65
N THR A 310 11.51 16.12 -33.47
CA THR A 310 10.39 15.39 -32.84
C THR A 310 9.70 16.18 -31.73
N ASN A 311 10.41 17.09 -31.07
CA ASN A 311 9.93 17.86 -29.91
C ASN A 311 9.33 19.22 -30.30
N TYR A 312 8.38 19.25 -31.24
CA TYR A 312 7.71 20.49 -31.66
C TYR A 312 6.21 20.45 -31.34
N LEU A 313 5.64 21.61 -30.95
CA LEU A 313 4.21 21.77 -30.68
C LEU A 313 3.41 21.89 -31.98
N GLU A 314 3.74 22.90 -32.79
CA GLU A 314 3.03 23.23 -34.03
C GLU A 314 3.99 23.65 -35.15
N ARG A 315 3.51 23.50 -36.37
CA ARG A 315 4.17 24.03 -37.58
C ARG A 315 3.68 25.45 -37.80
N THR A 316 4.56 26.33 -38.25
CA THR A 316 4.18 27.72 -38.59
C THR A 316 3.33 27.84 -39.85
N ALA A 317 3.19 26.75 -40.63
CA ALA A 317 2.54 26.72 -41.95
C ALA A 317 3.00 27.86 -42.91
N GLY A 318 4.21 28.40 -42.69
CA GLY A 318 4.77 29.51 -43.47
C GLY A 318 4.50 30.92 -42.90
N VAL A 319 3.65 31.07 -41.88
CA VAL A 319 3.33 32.35 -41.25
C VAL A 319 4.17 32.52 -39.98
N LEU A 320 5.37 33.10 -40.13
CA LEU A 320 6.30 33.33 -39.01
C LEU A 320 5.75 34.29 -37.93
N SER A 321 4.81 35.17 -38.26
CA SER A 321 4.28 36.20 -37.35
C SER A 321 3.42 35.64 -36.22
N THR A 322 2.76 34.49 -36.40
CA THR A 322 1.91 33.87 -35.36
C THR A 322 2.70 33.13 -34.28
N CYS A 323 3.99 32.82 -34.55
CA CYS A 323 4.84 32.05 -33.64
C CYS A 323 6.12 32.80 -33.18
N LYS A 324 6.31 34.06 -33.60
CA LYS A 324 7.47 34.87 -33.22
C LYS A 324 7.20 35.61 -31.90
N GLY A 325 8.05 35.39 -30.88
CA GLY A 325 7.93 36.06 -29.57
C GLY A 325 6.84 35.48 -28.65
N VAL A 326 6.44 34.23 -28.88
CA VAL A 326 5.40 33.55 -28.11
C VAL A 326 5.98 33.03 -26.79
N GLY A 327 5.99 33.89 -25.77
CA GLY A 327 6.57 33.59 -24.46
C GLY A 327 8.04 33.18 -24.57
N ASP A 328 8.44 32.14 -23.82
CA ASP A 328 9.81 31.60 -23.82
C ASP A 328 10.07 30.52 -24.87
N MET A 329 9.11 30.25 -25.77
CA MET A 329 9.22 29.16 -26.75
C MET A 329 10.15 29.52 -27.92
N LYS A 330 10.90 28.53 -28.41
CA LYS A 330 11.92 28.71 -29.45
C LYS A 330 11.43 28.27 -30.80
N LEU A 331 11.75 29.05 -31.83
CA LEU A 331 11.58 28.64 -33.23
C LEU A 331 12.83 27.89 -33.71
N ALA A 332 12.63 26.76 -34.38
CA ALA A 332 13.69 26.03 -35.06
C ALA A 332 13.35 25.83 -36.54
N LYS A 333 14.38 25.68 -37.38
CA LYS A 333 14.22 25.36 -38.81
C LYS A 333 14.69 23.93 -39.06
N GLY A 334 13.79 23.06 -39.48
CA GLY A 334 14.11 21.66 -39.75
C GLY A 334 12.93 20.90 -40.35
N VAL A 335 13.10 19.58 -40.48
CA VAL A 335 12.04 18.69 -40.99
C VAL A 335 11.20 18.21 -39.80
N PRO A 336 9.90 18.55 -39.70
CA PRO A 336 9.06 18.06 -38.62
C PRO A 336 8.80 16.56 -38.76
N TYR A 337 8.85 15.86 -37.62
CA TYR A 337 8.48 14.46 -37.53
C TYR A 337 6.95 14.27 -37.46
N GLU A 338 6.34 13.81 -38.55
CA GLU A 338 4.91 13.47 -38.60
C GLU A 338 4.72 11.95 -38.61
N ALA A 339 4.42 11.39 -37.43
CA ALA A 339 4.28 9.95 -37.23
C ALA A 339 3.26 9.28 -38.17
N HIS A 340 2.17 9.97 -38.53
CA HIS A 340 1.14 9.45 -39.44
C HIS A 340 1.53 9.46 -40.92
N LYS A 341 2.69 10.03 -41.31
CA LYS A 341 3.19 10.08 -42.72
C LYS A 341 4.55 9.43 -42.93
N ILE A 342 5.19 8.96 -41.86
CA ILE A 342 6.63 8.68 -41.90
C ILE A 342 7.01 7.40 -42.65
N SER A 343 6.13 6.39 -42.72
CA SER A 343 6.38 5.10 -43.40
C SER A 343 6.85 5.29 -44.86
N GLN A 344 6.29 6.28 -45.55
CA GLN A 344 6.57 6.68 -46.93
C GLN A 344 7.74 7.69 -47.05
N GLY A 345 8.61 7.78 -46.03
CA GLY A 345 9.82 8.60 -46.05
C GLY A 345 9.61 10.09 -45.81
N CYS A 346 8.38 10.57 -45.96
CA CYS A 346 7.90 11.94 -45.69
C CYS A 346 8.60 13.04 -46.53
N ASP A 347 7.88 13.67 -47.46
CA ASP A 347 8.36 14.79 -48.29
C ASP A 347 8.37 16.15 -47.55
N ASN A 348 8.36 16.13 -46.22
CA ASN A 348 8.34 17.35 -45.42
C ASN A 348 9.54 18.24 -45.73
N LYS A 349 9.26 19.43 -46.27
CA LYS A 349 10.28 20.45 -46.49
C LYS A 349 10.74 21.01 -45.16
N LYS A 350 12.01 21.45 -45.11
CA LYS A 350 12.54 22.23 -43.99
C LYS A 350 11.68 23.48 -43.79
N GLN A 351 11.08 23.62 -42.62
CA GLN A 351 10.19 24.72 -42.28
C GLN A 351 10.44 25.19 -40.85
N PHE A 352 9.87 26.34 -40.50
CA PHE A 352 9.91 26.84 -39.13
C PHE A 352 8.85 26.12 -38.30
N ILE A 353 9.27 25.64 -37.13
CA ILE A 353 8.42 24.93 -36.17
C ILE A 353 8.61 25.54 -34.78
N LEU A 354 7.54 25.53 -33.99
CA LEU A 354 7.56 25.98 -32.60
C LEU A 354 7.99 24.80 -31.73
N LEU A 355 9.17 24.89 -31.12
CA LEU A 355 9.69 23.84 -30.24
C LEU A 355 8.90 23.80 -28.93
N GLU A 356 8.63 22.57 -28.49
CA GLU A 356 8.15 22.35 -27.14
C GLU A 356 9.25 22.62 -26.12
N ARG A 357 8.87 23.06 -24.93
CA ARG A 357 9.81 23.27 -23.82
C ARG A 357 10.50 21.95 -23.47
N PRO A 358 11.82 21.94 -23.21
CA PRO A 358 12.48 20.76 -22.67
C PRO A 358 11.82 20.31 -21.36
N PRO A 359 11.71 19.00 -21.11
CA PRO A 359 11.12 18.49 -19.87
C PRO A 359 11.97 18.87 -18.66
N GLU A 360 11.33 19.02 -17.51
CA GLU A 360 12.03 19.16 -16.24
C GLU A 360 12.64 17.81 -15.84
N VAL A 361 13.91 17.81 -15.43
CA VAL A 361 14.58 16.66 -14.80
C VAL A 361 14.71 16.94 -13.32
N ILE A 362 13.87 16.26 -12.53
CA ILE A 362 13.75 16.50 -11.09
C ILE A 362 13.78 15.18 -10.33
N TYR A 363 13.97 15.25 -9.01
CA TYR A 363 13.80 14.08 -8.17
C TYR A 363 12.33 13.69 -8.08
N ALA A 364 12.05 12.39 -8.21
CA ALA A 364 10.73 11.84 -7.93
C ALA A 364 10.37 12.08 -6.45
N PRO A 365 9.08 12.33 -6.13
CA PRO A 365 8.60 12.32 -4.75
C PRO A 365 9.08 11.04 -4.07
N SER A 366 9.78 11.15 -2.95
CA SER A 366 10.37 9.96 -2.34
C SER A 366 9.29 9.08 -1.75
N THR A 367 9.19 7.80 -2.12
CA THR A 367 8.23 6.82 -1.60
C THR A 367 8.99 5.57 -1.17
N ALA A 368 8.54 4.85 -0.14
CA ALA A 368 9.10 3.55 0.20
C ALA A 368 8.50 2.41 -0.64
N VAL A 369 9.15 1.25 -0.66
CA VAL A 369 8.63 0.04 -1.32
C VAL A 369 7.32 -0.40 -0.63
N ASN A 370 6.34 -0.83 -1.43
CA ASN A 370 5.00 -1.27 -1.03
C ASN A 370 4.19 -0.21 -0.26
N HIS A 371 4.45 1.07 -0.50
CA HIS A 371 3.79 2.19 0.20
C HIS A 371 2.61 2.79 -0.57
N ASN A 372 1.97 2.04 -1.49
CA ASN A 372 0.84 2.48 -2.34
C ASN A 372 0.98 3.93 -2.86
N GLY A 373 2.20 4.40 -3.16
CA GLY A 373 2.47 5.71 -3.77
C GLY A 373 2.48 6.97 -2.90
N ILE A 374 2.37 6.86 -1.57
CA ILE A 374 2.55 8.02 -0.69
C ILE A 374 4.02 8.35 -0.51
N ASN A 375 4.31 9.64 -0.64
CA ASN A 375 5.64 10.15 -0.45
C ASN A 375 5.97 10.40 1.03
N MET A 376 7.25 10.64 1.32
CA MET A 376 7.78 10.88 2.67
C MET A 376 7.25 12.18 3.32
N GLU A 377 6.46 12.98 2.59
CA GLU A 377 5.75 14.17 3.08
C GLU A 377 4.27 13.88 3.39
N GLY A 378 3.86 12.61 3.30
CA GLY A 378 2.49 12.19 3.60
C GLY A 378 1.48 12.57 2.50
N LYS A 379 1.95 12.83 1.28
CA LYS A 379 1.12 13.22 0.13
C LYS A 379 1.25 12.23 -1.01
N PHE A 380 0.27 12.19 -1.90
CA PHE A 380 0.40 11.41 -3.12
C PHE A 380 1.54 11.90 -3.98
N SER A 381 2.15 10.96 -4.69
CA SER A 381 3.09 11.29 -5.75
C SER A 381 2.34 12.02 -6.87
N SER A 382 2.72 13.26 -7.09
CA SER A 382 2.16 14.05 -8.17
C SER A 382 3.18 14.96 -8.82
N TYR A 383 2.84 15.42 -10.02
CA TYR A 383 3.58 16.42 -10.76
C TYR A 383 2.62 17.45 -11.33
N LYS A 384 2.91 18.73 -11.12
CA LYS A 384 2.10 19.82 -11.64
C LYS A 384 2.44 20.12 -13.09
N TRP A 385 1.65 19.60 -14.02
CA TRP A 385 1.81 19.81 -15.45
C TRP A 385 1.32 21.20 -15.85
N LYS A 386 2.20 21.96 -16.50
CA LYS A 386 1.85 23.18 -17.23
C LYS A 386 1.40 22.78 -18.63
N VAL A 387 0.09 22.81 -18.88
CA VAL A 387 -0.49 22.42 -20.17
C VAL A 387 0.11 23.32 -21.27
N PRO A 388 0.57 22.78 -22.42
CA PRO A 388 1.17 23.59 -23.48
C PRO A 388 0.15 24.59 -24.09
N CYS A 389 0.68 25.69 -24.66
CA CYS A 389 -0.11 26.60 -25.50
C CYS A 389 0.01 26.16 -26.96
N PHE A 390 -1.13 26.11 -27.66
CA PHE A 390 -1.18 25.91 -29.11
C PHE A 390 -1.61 27.23 -29.77
N PRO A 391 -0.70 27.99 -30.40
CA PRO A 391 -1.03 29.25 -31.07
C PRO A 391 -2.18 29.18 -32.08
N SER A 392 -2.43 28.02 -32.69
CA SER A 392 -3.57 27.81 -33.59
C SER A 392 -4.94 27.97 -32.92
N ASN A 393 -5.03 27.90 -31.58
CA ASN A 393 -6.28 27.79 -30.83
C ASN A 393 -7.18 26.64 -31.32
N THR A 394 -6.61 25.62 -31.97
CA THR A 394 -7.34 24.44 -32.41
C THR A 394 -7.39 23.45 -31.26
N THR A 395 -8.60 23.03 -30.86
CA THR A 395 -8.80 21.99 -29.84
C THR A 395 -7.97 20.75 -30.17
N GLN A 396 -7.26 20.23 -29.16
CA GLN A 396 -6.38 19.07 -29.33
C GLN A 396 -6.99 17.84 -28.66
N ARG A 397 -6.90 16.71 -29.36
CA ARG A 397 -7.14 15.39 -28.75
C ARG A 397 -5.79 14.79 -28.39
N CYS A 398 -5.62 14.47 -27.12
CA CYS A 398 -4.32 14.06 -26.60
C CYS A 398 -4.42 12.76 -25.82
N VAL A 399 -3.30 12.05 -25.73
CA VAL A 399 -3.11 10.97 -24.78
C VAL A 399 -2.01 11.39 -23.83
N ILE A 400 -2.29 11.33 -22.53
CA ILE A 400 -1.26 11.41 -21.49
C ILE A 400 -0.81 9.99 -21.18
N ARG A 401 0.50 9.81 -21.02
CA ARG A 401 1.15 8.56 -20.69
C ARG A 401 2.08 8.73 -19.50
N ILE A 402 2.07 7.77 -18.58
CA ILE A 402 3.09 7.62 -17.53
C ILE A 402 3.84 6.31 -17.74
N ARG A 403 5.16 6.41 -17.88
CA ARG A 403 6.08 5.27 -17.96
C ARG A 403 6.86 5.16 -16.67
N TYR A 404 6.94 3.93 -16.16
CA TYR A 404 7.69 3.62 -14.97
C TYR A 404 8.83 2.67 -15.29
N ASN A 405 10.06 3.15 -15.29
CA ASN A 405 11.24 2.34 -15.52
C ASN A 405 11.94 2.07 -14.20
N ILE A 406 12.25 0.81 -13.91
CA ILE A 406 12.97 0.45 -12.69
C ILE A 406 14.14 -0.47 -13.00
N THR A 407 15.18 -0.34 -12.19
CA THR A 407 16.25 -1.33 -12.09
C THR A 407 16.53 -1.57 -10.62
N THR A 408 17.00 -2.77 -10.29
CA THR A 408 17.53 -3.02 -8.94
C THR A 408 18.81 -2.21 -8.78
N ASP A 409 19.10 -1.71 -7.56
CA ASP A 409 20.35 -1.01 -7.26
C ASP A 409 21.59 -1.88 -7.62
N ASP A 410 21.40 -3.19 -7.65
CA ASP A 410 22.42 -4.20 -7.94
C ASP A 410 22.76 -4.31 -9.45
N VAL A 411 22.00 -3.67 -10.35
CA VAL A 411 22.27 -3.70 -11.81
C VAL A 411 22.30 -2.29 -12.43
N PRO A 412 23.47 -1.83 -12.90
CA PRO A 412 23.62 -0.52 -13.52
C PRO A 412 22.75 -0.33 -14.78
N ARG A 413 22.03 0.80 -14.84
CA ARG A 413 21.25 1.21 -16.03
C ARG A 413 22.09 1.44 -17.30
N GLU A 414 23.42 1.53 -17.17
CA GLU A 414 24.36 1.64 -18.29
C GLU A 414 24.62 0.30 -19.00
N PHE A 415 24.05 -0.80 -18.49
CA PHE A 415 24.16 -2.09 -19.14
C PHE A 415 23.61 -1.99 -20.57
N ASN A 416 24.39 -2.53 -21.49
CA ASN A 416 24.13 -2.60 -22.92
C ASN A 416 24.46 -4.02 -23.40
N ALA A 417 24.40 -4.29 -24.70
CA ALA A 417 24.67 -5.62 -25.23
C ALA A 417 26.03 -6.22 -24.80
N SER A 418 27.06 -5.40 -24.51
CA SER A 418 28.35 -5.88 -24.00
C SER A 418 28.31 -6.40 -22.56
N HIS A 419 27.19 -6.25 -21.86
CA HIS A 419 27.00 -6.68 -20.47
C HIS A 419 26.10 -7.93 -20.35
N ASN A 420 25.61 -8.49 -21.46
CA ASN A 420 24.66 -9.59 -21.45
C ASN A 420 25.13 -10.84 -20.67
N TYR A 421 26.44 -11.10 -20.61
CA TYR A 421 27.03 -12.24 -19.89
C TYR A 421 27.14 -12.05 -18.37
N LYS A 422 26.76 -10.89 -17.82
CA LYS A 422 26.95 -10.57 -16.38
C LYS A 422 25.78 -11.00 -15.49
N LEU A 423 24.66 -11.43 -16.07
CA LEU A 423 23.43 -11.74 -15.35
C LEU A 423 22.70 -12.91 -16.01
N GLU A 424 22.38 -13.94 -15.23
CA GLU A 424 21.68 -15.15 -15.68
C GLU A 424 20.50 -15.44 -14.76
N ASN A 425 19.48 -16.12 -15.28
CA ASN A 425 18.27 -16.47 -14.55
C ASN A 425 18.54 -17.55 -13.47
N ASN A 426 18.04 -17.33 -12.25
CA ASN A 426 18.18 -18.21 -11.08
C ASN A 426 19.60 -18.75 -10.84
N PRO A 427 20.62 -17.88 -10.69
CA PRO A 427 22.00 -18.30 -10.53
C PRO A 427 22.20 -19.03 -9.20
N LYS A 428 23.18 -19.94 -9.15
CA LYS A 428 23.56 -20.64 -7.92
C LYS A 428 24.70 -19.90 -7.21
N THR A 429 24.62 -19.84 -5.89
CA THR A 429 25.69 -19.35 -4.99
C THR A 429 26.06 -20.45 -3.99
N LYS A 430 27.19 -20.31 -3.28
CA LYS A 430 27.56 -21.23 -2.21
C LYS A 430 27.42 -20.58 -0.84
N SER A 431 26.84 -21.31 0.11
CA SER A 431 26.93 -20.98 1.54
C SER A 431 28.32 -21.34 2.08
N VAL A 432 28.59 -20.95 3.34
CA VAL A 432 29.91 -21.16 3.97
C VAL A 432 30.29 -22.64 4.11
N ASP A 433 29.31 -23.53 4.20
CA ASP A 433 29.45 -25.00 4.21
C ASP A 433 29.56 -25.63 2.79
N LYS A 434 29.60 -24.80 1.73
CA LYS A 434 29.65 -25.19 0.31
C LYS A 434 28.35 -25.74 -0.26
N THR A 435 27.24 -25.73 0.48
CA THR A 435 25.91 -26.07 -0.08
C THR A 435 25.58 -25.11 -1.22
N GLU A 436 25.10 -25.66 -2.34
CA GLU A 436 24.62 -24.85 -3.46
C GLU A 436 23.24 -24.29 -3.09
N LEU A 437 23.12 -22.96 -3.02
CA LEU A 437 21.87 -22.26 -2.81
C LEU A 437 21.45 -21.61 -4.13
N GLN A 438 20.20 -21.79 -4.53
CA GLN A 438 19.65 -21.09 -5.69
C GLN A 438 19.15 -19.70 -5.28
N LEU A 439 19.55 -18.67 -6.02
CA LEU A 439 18.96 -17.34 -5.89
C LEU A 439 17.69 -17.27 -6.73
N ALA A 440 16.62 -16.73 -6.17
CA ALA A 440 15.39 -16.45 -6.88
C ALA A 440 15.52 -15.20 -7.79
N LEU A 441 16.42 -15.17 -8.77
CA LEU A 441 16.62 -14.00 -9.65
C LEU A 441 16.00 -14.19 -11.03
N ASN A 442 15.12 -13.27 -11.43
CA ASN A 442 14.53 -13.25 -12.77
C ASN A 442 15.12 -12.13 -13.65
N THR A 443 15.91 -12.47 -14.67
CA THR A 443 16.58 -11.49 -15.55
C THR A 443 15.61 -10.62 -16.34
N ALA A 444 14.37 -11.09 -16.56
CA ALA A 444 13.32 -10.30 -17.18
C ALA A 444 12.75 -9.21 -16.25
N GLN A 445 13.05 -9.26 -14.95
CA GLN A 445 12.65 -8.23 -13.98
C GLN A 445 13.66 -7.08 -13.95
N VAL A 446 14.94 -7.33 -14.17
CA VAL A 446 16.00 -6.31 -14.03
C VAL A 446 16.00 -5.26 -15.15
N GLY A 447 16.20 -3.98 -14.79
CA GLY A 447 16.47 -2.87 -15.72
C GLY A 447 15.50 -2.71 -16.88
N ARG A 448 14.21 -2.50 -16.59
CA ARG A 448 13.10 -2.59 -17.57
C ARG A 448 12.13 -1.42 -17.51
N THR A 449 11.38 -1.16 -18.58
CA THR A 449 10.13 -0.41 -18.46
C THR A 449 9.11 -1.30 -17.80
N PHE A 450 8.89 -1.03 -16.52
CA PHE A 450 8.07 -1.87 -15.67
C PHE A 450 6.60 -1.74 -16.06
N GLN A 451 6.10 -0.51 -16.25
CA GLN A 451 4.70 -0.24 -16.57
C GLN A 451 4.45 0.98 -17.42
N ASP A 452 3.31 0.91 -18.11
CA ASP A 452 2.76 1.97 -18.92
C ASP A 452 1.25 2.16 -18.60
N ARG A 453 0.79 3.40 -18.58
CA ARG A 453 -0.62 3.79 -18.41
C ARG A 453 -0.90 4.99 -19.29
N SER A 454 -2.06 4.96 -19.93
CA SER A 454 -2.51 6.06 -20.77
C SER A 454 -3.94 6.49 -20.46
N HIS A 455 -4.25 7.75 -20.70
CA HIS A 455 -5.60 8.29 -20.66
C HIS A 455 -5.80 9.31 -21.79
N VAL A 456 -6.92 9.22 -22.50
CA VAL A 456 -7.31 10.19 -23.53
C VAL A 456 -7.92 11.40 -22.85
N ILE A 457 -7.43 12.59 -23.19
CA ILE A 457 -7.94 13.87 -22.70
C ILE A 457 -8.22 14.81 -23.88
N LEU A 458 -8.99 15.86 -23.60
CA LEU A 458 -9.21 16.97 -24.52
C LEU A 458 -8.56 18.24 -23.97
N LEU A 459 -7.81 18.93 -24.83
CA LEU A 459 -7.32 20.27 -24.53
C LEU A 459 -8.16 21.28 -25.31
N LYS A 460 -8.89 22.13 -24.60
CA LYS A 460 -9.75 23.18 -25.15
C LYS A 460 -9.01 24.51 -25.29
N ALA A 461 -9.29 25.23 -26.36
CA ALA A 461 -8.77 26.57 -26.55
C ALA A 461 -9.41 27.55 -25.56
N ARG A 462 -8.68 28.60 -25.17
CA ARG A 462 -9.14 29.61 -24.20
C ARG A 462 -10.12 30.63 -24.78
N ASN A 463 -10.16 30.78 -26.10
CA ASN A 463 -11.05 31.71 -26.80
C ASN A 463 -12.54 31.41 -26.62
N ILE A 464 -12.90 30.21 -26.13
CA ILE A 464 -14.28 29.85 -25.75
C ILE A 464 -14.69 30.42 -24.38
N MET A 465 -13.75 30.89 -23.57
CA MET A 465 -14.00 31.56 -22.29
C MET A 465 -14.34 33.04 -22.51
N GLN A 466 -15.02 33.66 -21.54
CA GLN A 466 -15.27 35.11 -21.59
C GLN A 466 -13.94 35.89 -21.64
N PRO A 467 -13.82 36.95 -22.48
CA PRO A 467 -12.56 37.66 -22.74
C PRO A 467 -11.76 38.09 -21.50
N GLU A 468 -12.44 38.55 -20.45
CA GLU A 468 -11.90 39.00 -19.16
C GLU A 468 -11.20 37.89 -18.35
N HIS A 469 -11.43 36.62 -18.71
CA HIS A 469 -10.89 35.46 -18.00
C HIS A 469 -9.82 34.72 -18.80
N GLN A 470 -9.67 34.98 -20.10
CA GLN A 470 -8.75 34.26 -20.99
C GLN A 470 -7.28 34.35 -20.55
N ASN A 471 -6.90 35.46 -19.90
CA ASN A 471 -5.52 35.71 -19.44
C ASN A 471 -5.24 35.28 -17.99
N ARG A 472 -6.19 34.63 -17.31
CA ARG A 472 -6.05 34.22 -15.90
C ARG A 472 -5.40 32.84 -15.77
N THR A 473 -4.79 32.57 -14.62
CA THR A 473 -4.30 31.23 -14.29
C THR A 473 -5.49 30.31 -13.96
N ILE A 474 -5.46 29.07 -14.47
CA ILE A 474 -6.51 28.07 -14.26
C ILE A 474 -5.92 26.88 -13.48
N ARG A 475 -6.64 26.42 -12.46
CA ARG A 475 -6.30 25.27 -11.61
C ARG A 475 -7.42 24.24 -11.60
N TYR A 476 -7.08 22.96 -11.52
CA TYR A 476 -8.04 21.86 -11.54
C TYR A 476 -8.07 21.09 -10.22
N ILE A 477 -9.27 20.68 -9.80
CA ILE A 477 -9.52 19.65 -8.80
C ILE A 477 -10.20 18.46 -9.49
N GLY A 478 -9.55 17.31 -9.42
CA GLY A 478 -9.99 16.05 -10.01
C GLY A 478 -10.72 15.15 -9.02
N GLY A 479 -11.73 14.40 -9.48
CA GLY A 479 -12.23 13.22 -8.76
C GLY A 479 -11.38 11.98 -9.08
N ILE A 480 -11.04 11.19 -8.06
CA ILE A 480 -10.29 9.93 -8.19
C ILE A 480 -10.93 8.83 -7.34
N GLY A 481 -10.53 7.59 -7.60
CA GLY A 481 -10.96 6.41 -6.83
C GLY A 481 -12.04 5.58 -7.54
N LYS A 482 -12.41 4.45 -6.95
CA LYS A 482 -13.44 3.51 -7.45
C LYS A 482 -14.33 3.02 -6.32
N ARG A 483 -15.52 2.50 -6.64
CA ARG A 483 -16.42 1.85 -5.68
C ARG A 483 -15.86 0.49 -5.27
N GLY A 484 -15.93 0.21 -3.98
CA GLY A 484 -15.53 -1.05 -3.36
C GLY A 484 -14.44 -0.80 -2.34
N ASN A 485 -14.34 -1.68 -1.35
CA ASN A 485 -13.32 -1.54 -0.32
C ASN A 485 -11.91 -1.77 -0.89
N ILE A 486 -10.88 -1.38 -0.14
CA ILE A 486 -9.48 -1.47 -0.58
C ILE A 486 -8.98 -2.88 -0.98
N VAL A 487 -9.62 -3.97 -0.54
CA VAL A 487 -9.23 -5.33 -0.98
C VAL A 487 -10.06 -5.83 -2.17
N GLN A 488 -11.18 -5.19 -2.45
CA GLN A 488 -12.04 -5.44 -3.60
C GLN A 488 -11.56 -4.66 -4.82
N THR A 489 -11.14 -3.40 -4.64
CA THR A 489 -10.77 -2.51 -5.73
C THR A 489 -9.28 -2.47 -5.99
N TYR A 490 -8.92 -2.32 -7.26
CA TYR A 490 -7.54 -2.15 -7.65
C TYR A 490 -7.37 -1.18 -8.84
N PRO A 491 -6.57 -0.10 -8.72
CA PRO A 491 -5.80 0.28 -7.53
C PRO A 491 -6.69 0.59 -6.33
N ALA A 492 -6.12 0.32 -5.16
CA ALA A 492 -6.78 0.28 -3.86
C ALA A 492 -7.08 1.69 -3.32
N MET A 493 -7.83 2.47 -4.10
CA MET A 493 -8.14 3.89 -3.85
C MET A 493 -9.65 4.10 -3.87
N GLU A 494 -10.20 4.45 -2.72
CA GLU A 494 -11.59 4.88 -2.55
C GLU A 494 -11.78 6.31 -3.07
N TYR A 495 -13.04 6.76 -3.18
CA TYR A 495 -13.38 8.07 -3.70
C TYR A 495 -12.74 9.22 -2.93
N ARG A 496 -12.01 10.09 -3.63
CA ARG A 496 -11.55 11.38 -3.08
C ARG A 496 -11.35 12.42 -4.17
N PHE A 497 -11.07 13.65 -3.73
CA PHE A 497 -10.65 14.73 -4.62
C PHE A 497 -9.13 14.91 -4.60
N PHE A 498 -8.55 15.30 -5.73
CA PHE A 498 -7.14 15.58 -5.82
C PHE A 498 -6.86 16.81 -6.70
N PRO A 499 -6.04 17.77 -6.25
CA PRO A 499 -5.50 17.89 -4.89
C PRO A 499 -6.59 18.13 -3.84
N GLU A 500 -6.38 17.66 -2.62
CA GLU A 500 -7.34 17.82 -1.50
C GLU A 500 -7.40 19.24 -0.95
N ARG A 501 -6.31 19.99 -1.13
CA ARG A 501 -6.20 21.38 -0.72
C ARG A 501 -5.51 22.17 -1.83
N ILE A 502 -6.14 23.26 -2.24
CA ILE A 502 -5.55 24.26 -3.12
C ILE A 502 -5.50 25.61 -2.42
N THR A 503 -4.44 26.37 -2.70
CA THR A 503 -4.36 27.78 -2.34
C THR A 503 -4.37 28.56 -3.63
N VAL A 504 -5.37 29.44 -3.78
CA VAL A 504 -5.56 30.23 -4.99
C VAL A 504 -5.67 31.71 -4.65
N THR A 505 -5.27 32.57 -5.58
CA THR A 505 -5.54 34.02 -5.43
C THR A 505 -6.94 34.34 -5.95
N THR A 506 -7.47 35.50 -5.57
CA THR A 506 -8.77 35.96 -6.10
C THR A 506 -8.76 36.19 -7.61
N GLU A 507 -7.60 36.21 -8.27
CA GLU A 507 -7.48 36.38 -9.72
C GLU A 507 -7.43 35.04 -10.49
N GLU A 508 -7.28 33.92 -9.79
CA GLU A 508 -7.17 32.58 -10.38
C GLU A 508 -8.54 31.88 -10.50
N ILE A 509 -8.64 31.00 -11.49
CA ILE A 509 -9.85 30.23 -11.79
C ILE A 509 -9.69 28.80 -11.29
N VAL A 510 -10.74 28.25 -10.68
CA VAL A 510 -10.82 26.87 -10.23
C VAL A 510 -11.83 26.11 -11.09
N CYS A 511 -11.41 24.96 -11.60
CA CYS A 511 -12.23 24.04 -12.38
C CYS A 511 -12.30 22.69 -11.65
N PHE A 512 -13.43 22.00 -11.75
CA PHE A 512 -13.55 20.61 -11.32
C PHE A 512 -13.63 19.70 -12.54
N VAL A 513 -13.22 18.44 -12.40
CA VAL A 513 -13.38 17.41 -13.43
C VAL A 513 -13.37 16.03 -12.80
N TRP A 514 -14.22 15.11 -13.25
CA TRP A 514 -14.17 13.71 -12.81
C TRP A 514 -14.67 12.78 -13.90
N SER A 515 -14.24 11.53 -13.79
CA SER A 515 -14.64 10.45 -14.70
C SER A 515 -15.05 9.25 -13.86
N GLY A 516 -16.22 8.69 -14.19
CA GLY A 516 -16.82 7.53 -13.54
C GLY A 516 -17.43 6.57 -14.57
N SER A 517 -17.85 5.39 -14.13
CA SER A 517 -18.37 4.33 -15.02
C SER A 517 -19.58 3.64 -14.39
N ASN A 518 -20.62 3.41 -15.18
CA ASN A 518 -21.81 2.66 -14.77
C ASN A 518 -21.66 1.16 -14.97
N ASN A 519 -20.46 0.67 -15.28
CA ASN A 519 -20.20 -0.73 -15.57
C ASN A 519 -18.99 -1.26 -14.79
N ASN A 520 -19.19 -1.45 -13.48
CA ASN A 520 -18.23 -2.00 -12.53
C ASN A 520 -18.71 -3.32 -11.91
N PRO A 521 -17.82 -4.09 -11.26
CA PRO A 521 -18.20 -5.34 -10.60
C PRO A 521 -19.33 -5.16 -9.59
N GLN A 522 -20.37 -6.00 -9.70
CA GLN A 522 -21.58 -5.87 -8.87
C GLN A 522 -21.36 -6.29 -7.40
N HIS A 523 -20.31 -7.07 -7.11
CA HIS A 523 -20.00 -7.57 -5.77
C HIS A 523 -19.15 -6.61 -4.93
N TYR A 524 -18.85 -5.42 -5.44
CA TYR A 524 -18.11 -4.41 -4.68
C TYR A 524 -19.02 -3.71 -3.68
N ASP A 525 -18.63 -3.76 -2.41
CA ASP A 525 -19.40 -3.17 -1.31
C ASP A 525 -19.40 -1.64 -1.44
N GLY A 526 -20.55 -1.01 -1.22
CA GLY A 526 -20.69 0.44 -1.26
C GLY A 526 -22.13 0.92 -1.25
N GLN A 527 -22.34 2.16 -0.86
CA GLN A 527 -23.65 2.84 -0.95
C GLN A 527 -23.92 3.31 -2.39
N GLY A 528 -25.19 3.56 -2.73
CA GLY A 528 -25.63 3.93 -4.09
C GLY A 528 -25.83 2.73 -5.03
N THR A 529 -26.25 2.97 -6.28
CA THR A 529 -26.61 1.93 -7.27
C THR A 529 -25.48 0.92 -7.53
N PRO A 530 -25.62 -0.38 -7.18
CA PRO A 530 -24.59 -1.40 -7.39
C PRO A 530 -23.99 -1.42 -8.81
N GLY A 531 -22.68 -1.63 -8.91
CA GLY A 531 -21.97 -1.65 -10.20
C GLY A 531 -21.75 -0.28 -10.84
N THR A 532 -22.04 0.82 -10.16
CA THR A 532 -21.75 2.18 -10.65
C THR A 532 -20.65 2.86 -9.83
N ASP A 533 -19.79 3.59 -10.53
CA ASP A 533 -18.78 4.49 -9.98
C ASP A 533 -19.18 5.94 -10.25
N ARG A 534 -19.63 6.65 -9.21
CA ARG A 534 -20.11 8.04 -9.31
C ARG A 534 -19.48 8.91 -8.23
N THR A 535 -19.18 10.15 -8.58
CA THR A 535 -18.57 11.15 -7.69
C THR A 535 -19.40 12.42 -7.68
N ASN A 536 -19.51 13.06 -6.52
CA ASN A 536 -20.26 14.29 -6.31
C ASN A 536 -19.49 15.27 -5.42
N VAL A 537 -19.82 16.57 -5.52
CA VAL A 537 -19.20 17.64 -4.72
C VAL A 537 -20.31 18.42 -4.01
N CYS A 538 -20.22 18.59 -2.68
CA CYS A 538 -21.17 19.43 -1.94
C CYS A 538 -20.49 20.42 -0.99
N TRP A 539 -21.00 21.65 -0.94
CA TRP A 539 -20.62 22.68 0.02
C TRP A 539 -21.49 22.60 1.28
N ILE A 540 -20.89 22.71 2.48
CA ILE A 540 -21.58 22.51 3.78
C ILE A 540 -22.52 23.71 4.10
N LYS A 541 -23.81 23.46 4.36
CA LYS A 541 -24.84 24.48 4.69
C LYS A 541 -25.32 24.45 6.16
N GLU A 542 -26.04 23.42 6.62
CA GLU A 542 -26.77 23.49 7.91
C GLU A 542 -26.84 22.19 8.75
N GLY A 543 -26.81 20.99 8.18
CA GLY A 543 -27.06 19.72 8.92
C GLY A 543 -25.84 19.06 9.59
N CYS A 544 -24.62 19.52 9.33
CA CYS A 544 -23.38 18.89 9.84
C CYS A 544 -22.58 19.79 10.79
N LYS A 545 -23.25 20.71 11.50
CA LYS A 545 -22.58 21.70 12.37
C LYS A 545 -21.64 21.08 13.42
N THR A 546 -21.82 19.82 13.78
CA THR A 546 -20.96 19.08 14.72
C THR A 546 -19.85 18.27 14.06
N LEU A 547 -19.92 18.01 12.75
CA LEU A 547 -18.90 17.32 11.97
C LEU A 547 -17.96 18.30 11.25
N ALA A 548 -18.40 19.55 11.03
CA ALA A 548 -17.58 20.58 10.41
C ALA A 548 -16.39 20.97 11.32
N PRO A 549 -15.14 20.97 10.83
CA PRO A 549 -14.00 21.49 11.57
C PRO A 549 -14.27 22.93 12.02
N LYS A 550 -13.91 23.27 13.26
CA LYS A 550 -14.16 24.61 13.84
C LYS A 550 -13.57 25.78 13.03
N SER A 551 -12.62 25.53 12.13
CA SER A 551 -11.99 26.53 11.25
C SER A 551 -12.74 26.78 9.93
N CYS A 552 -13.67 25.92 9.53
CA CYS A 552 -14.32 25.99 8.21
C CYS A 552 -15.46 27.02 8.18
N SER A 553 -15.44 27.92 7.20
CA SER A 553 -16.57 28.80 6.88
C SER A 553 -17.40 28.23 5.73
N ARG A 554 -18.70 28.56 5.70
CA ARG A 554 -19.58 28.32 4.53
C ARG A 554 -19.02 29.09 3.32
N LEU A 555 -19.23 28.61 2.10
CA LEU A 555 -19.02 29.39 0.87
C LEU A 555 -20.29 30.21 0.59
N PRO A 556 -20.33 31.53 0.89
CA PRO A 556 -21.49 32.34 0.54
C PRO A 556 -21.44 32.69 -0.96
N PHE A 557 -22.59 32.68 -1.64
CA PHE A 557 -22.65 32.80 -3.10
C PHE A 557 -22.17 34.15 -3.65
N ASP A 558 -22.09 35.18 -2.81
CA ASP A 558 -21.55 36.50 -3.13
C ASP A 558 -20.02 36.52 -3.34
N VAL A 559 -19.35 35.39 -3.12
CA VAL A 559 -17.88 35.26 -3.31
C VAL A 559 -17.48 34.48 -4.56
N VAL A 560 -18.41 34.16 -5.46
CA VAL A 560 -18.13 33.42 -6.70
C VAL A 560 -18.45 34.26 -7.93
N GLU A 561 -17.46 34.41 -8.83
CA GLU A 561 -17.66 34.98 -10.18
C GLU A 561 -17.50 33.87 -11.22
N TYR A 562 -18.43 33.81 -12.18
CA TYR A 562 -18.52 32.73 -13.15
C TYR A 562 -17.79 33.07 -14.43
N VAL A 563 -17.07 32.09 -14.96
CA VAL A 563 -16.20 32.27 -16.12
C VAL A 563 -16.90 31.87 -17.44
N GLU A 564 -17.97 31.08 -17.34
CA GLU A 564 -18.83 30.61 -18.43
C GLU A 564 -20.26 31.15 -18.25
N ARG A 565 -21.07 31.24 -19.32
CA ARG A 565 -22.42 31.83 -19.26
C ARG A 565 -23.39 30.97 -18.43
N PHE A 566 -23.43 31.15 -17.11
CA PHE A 566 -24.33 30.42 -16.21
C PHE A 566 -24.75 31.23 -14.95
N ASP A 567 -25.90 30.92 -14.35
CA ASP A 567 -26.49 31.66 -13.21
C ASP A 567 -26.03 31.16 -11.83
N SER A 568 -25.94 32.08 -10.86
CA SER A 568 -25.32 31.91 -9.56
C SER A 568 -26.16 31.14 -8.53
N TYR A 569 -27.50 31.13 -8.67
CA TYR A 569 -28.43 30.49 -7.72
C TYR A 569 -28.23 28.97 -7.62
N THR A 570 -27.54 28.34 -8.57
CA THR A 570 -27.51 26.87 -8.71
C THR A 570 -26.10 26.27 -8.72
N LEU A 571 -25.02 26.92 -8.26
CA LEU A 571 -23.63 26.37 -8.33
C LEU A 571 -23.48 24.93 -7.81
N ASN A 572 -24.00 24.60 -6.62
CA ASN A 572 -23.96 23.22 -6.08
C ASN A 572 -24.82 22.27 -6.94
N LEU A 573 -25.98 22.76 -7.38
CA LEU A 573 -26.84 22.08 -8.33
C LEU A 573 -26.16 21.95 -9.71
N HIS A 574 -25.20 22.79 -10.10
CA HIS A 574 -24.45 22.72 -11.35
C HIS A 574 -23.23 21.81 -11.26
N LEU A 575 -22.57 21.78 -10.11
CA LEU A 575 -21.56 20.76 -9.84
C LEU A 575 -22.19 19.36 -9.84
N ASN A 576 -23.45 19.22 -9.40
CA ASN A 576 -24.13 17.92 -9.35
C ASN A 576 -25.10 17.64 -10.53
N ARG A 577 -25.64 18.66 -11.22
CA ARG A 577 -26.51 18.54 -12.42
C ARG A 577 -25.86 19.01 -13.72
N GLY A 578 -24.63 19.54 -13.73
CA GLY A 578 -24.02 20.17 -14.91
C GLY A 578 -23.94 19.30 -16.16
N CYS A 579 -24.09 17.98 -15.98
CA CYS A 579 -24.15 17.00 -17.05
C CYS A 579 -25.54 16.31 -17.20
N LEU A 580 -26.52 16.64 -16.35
CA LEU A 580 -27.89 16.14 -16.39
C LEU A 580 -28.77 17.02 -17.32
N ALA A 581 -29.75 16.41 -18.00
CA ALA A 581 -30.77 17.17 -18.70
C ALA A 581 -31.56 18.06 -17.72
N ARG A 582 -31.81 19.33 -18.09
CA ARG A 582 -32.34 20.38 -17.20
C ARG A 582 -33.74 20.09 -16.60
N ASP A 583 -34.45 19.11 -17.14
CA ASP A 583 -35.83 18.74 -16.83
C ASP A 583 -35.99 17.57 -15.84
N LYS A 584 -34.91 16.86 -15.48
CA LYS A 584 -34.98 15.74 -14.52
C LYS A 584 -34.71 16.21 -13.07
N PRO A 585 -35.52 15.78 -12.07
CA PRO A 585 -35.24 16.05 -10.65
C PRO A 585 -34.02 15.24 -10.18
N LEU A 586 -33.27 15.73 -9.19
CA LEU A 586 -32.11 15.04 -8.62
C LEU A 586 -32.57 14.20 -7.43
N ASP A 587 -32.20 12.91 -7.35
CA ASP A 587 -32.54 12.09 -6.19
C ASP A 587 -31.57 12.26 -5.00
N SER A 588 -31.95 11.81 -3.79
CA SER A 588 -31.19 12.06 -2.55
C SER A 588 -29.85 11.33 -2.45
N GLN A 589 -29.61 10.33 -3.30
CA GLN A 589 -28.35 9.59 -3.40
C GLN A 589 -27.63 9.84 -4.74
N LEU A 590 -28.16 10.75 -5.57
CA LEU A 590 -27.67 11.09 -6.91
C LEU A 590 -27.57 9.89 -7.87
N ASN A 591 -28.40 8.86 -7.71
CA ASN A 591 -28.38 7.65 -8.54
C ASN A 591 -28.78 7.93 -10.00
N ASN A 592 -29.35 9.09 -10.29
CA ASN A 592 -29.70 9.56 -11.62
C ASN A 592 -28.74 10.61 -12.21
N ALA A 593 -27.63 10.94 -11.55
CA ALA A 593 -26.61 11.87 -12.08
C ALA A 593 -25.59 11.14 -12.99
N PRO A 594 -25.09 11.75 -14.08
CA PRO A 594 -24.06 11.13 -14.92
C PRO A 594 -22.82 10.70 -14.14
N ALA A 595 -22.18 9.61 -14.59
CA ALA A 595 -21.00 9.08 -13.90
C ALA A 595 -19.74 9.95 -14.11
N SER A 596 -19.59 10.54 -15.30
CA SER A 596 -18.51 11.48 -15.63
C SER A 596 -19.04 12.88 -15.88
N CYS A 597 -18.25 13.91 -15.54
CA CYS A 597 -18.64 15.28 -15.80
C CYS A 597 -17.45 16.24 -15.90
N ASN A 598 -17.60 17.24 -16.77
CA ASN A 598 -16.73 18.40 -16.92
C ASN A 598 -17.49 19.69 -16.50
N PRO A 599 -17.67 19.98 -15.19
CA PRO A 599 -18.42 21.14 -14.74
C PRO A 599 -17.81 22.50 -15.16
N PRO A 600 -18.61 23.57 -15.20
CA PRO A 600 -18.12 24.92 -15.46
C PRO A 600 -17.09 25.39 -14.43
N CYS A 601 -16.10 26.15 -14.90
CA CYS A 601 -15.10 26.78 -14.04
C CYS A 601 -15.61 28.09 -13.39
N PHE A 602 -15.07 28.42 -12.22
CA PHE A 602 -15.44 29.63 -11.48
C PHE A 602 -14.24 30.28 -10.77
N ARG A 603 -14.41 31.53 -10.32
CA ARG A 603 -13.42 32.31 -9.56
C ARG A 603 -13.95 32.61 -8.17
N ILE A 604 -13.08 32.53 -7.17
CA ILE A 604 -13.38 32.96 -5.79
C ILE A 604 -12.94 34.42 -5.64
N THR A 605 -13.87 35.32 -5.32
CA THR A 605 -13.64 36.78 -5.33
C THR A 605 -13.22 37.36 -3.98
N LYS A 606 -13.39 36.60 -2.88
CA LYS A 606 -12.99 37.02 -1.52
C LYS A 606 -12.02 36.01 -0.88
N PRO A 607 -10.98 36.47 -0.16
CA PRO A 607 -10.11 35.58 0.61
C PRO A 607 -10.86 34.85 1.73
N GLY A 608 -10.59 33.56 1.91
CA GLY A 608 -11.16 32.75 2.99
C GLY A 608 -10.79 31.26 2.88
N GLU A 609 -11.06 30.50 3.95
CA GLU A 609 -10.98 29.03 3.94
C GLU A 609 -12.38 28.44 3.71
N TYR A 610 -12.54 27.74 2.58
CA TYR A 610 -13.82 27.15 2.16
C TYR A 610 -13.69 25.63 2.02
N CYS A 611 -14.60 24.88 2.63
CA CYS A 611 -14.54 23.41 2.72
C CYS A 611 -15.69 22.76 1.93
N TYR A 612 -15.39 21.68 1.19
CA TYR A 612 -16.37 20.84 0.48
C TYR A 612 -16.24 19.38 0.95
N MET A 613 -17.30 18.59 0.85
CA MET A 613 -17.31 17.16 1.22
C MET A 613 -17.62 16.27 0.01
N GLY A 614 -17.04 15.07 0.02
CA GLY A 614 -17.43 13.91 -0.81
C GLY A 614 -17.83 12.74 0.09
N SER A 615 -18.58 11.77 -0.45
CA SER A 615 -18.94 10.55 0.28
C SER A 615 -17.78 9.55 0.33
N LEU A 616 -17.46 9.04 1.51
CA LEU A 616 -16.48 7.97 1.73
C LEU A 616 -17.20 6.68 2.14
N LEU A 617 -16.65 5.55 1.71
CA LEU A 617 -17.12 4.20 2.03
C LEU A 617 -15.96 3.45 2.66
N ASP A 618 -16.13 2.95 3.88
CA ASP A 618 -15.14 2.08 4.53
C ASP A 618 -15.67 0.64 4.62
N GLY A 619 -14.92 -0.30 4.04
CA GLY A 619 -15.12 -1.73 4.21
C GLY A 619 -14.17 -2.32 5.25
N ASN A 620 -14.68 -3.22 6.10
CA ASN A 620 -13.87 -4.03 7.00
C ASN A 620 -13.24 -5.20 6.23
N ASN A 621 -11.94 -5.42 6.40
CA ASN A 621 -11.21 -6.54 5.81
C ASN A 621 -10.84 -7.57 6.88
N ASP A 622 -11.53 -8.71 6.88
CA ASP A 622 -11.28 -9.82 7.81
C ASP A 622 -10.21 -10.82 7.33
N LYS A 623 -9.49 -10.52 6.24
CA LYS A 623 -8.56 -11.46 5.58
C LYS A 623 -7.12 -11.47 6.10
N CYS A 624 -6.84 -10.83 7.25
CA CYS A 624 -5.48 -10.50 7.67
C CYS A 624 -5.05 -11.32 8.90
N GLY A 625 -4.02 -12.16 8.75
CA GLY A 625 -3.43 -12.90 9.86
C GLY A 625 -2.28 -13.82 9.41
N TYR A 626 -1.38 -14.10 10.33
CA TYR A 626 -0.37 -15.16 10.18
C TYR A 626 -0.89 -16.43 10.85
N ASN A 627 -0.59 -17.58 10.24
CA ASN A 627 -0.76 -18.85 10.93
C ASN A 627 0.23 -18.94 12.10
N VAL A 628 -0.09 -19.77 13.09
CA VAL A 628 0.86 -20.11 14.16
C VAL A 628 2.03 -20.89 13.56
N GLY A 629 3.23 -20.67 14.10
CA GLY A 629 4.47 -21.25 13.60
C GLY A 629 4.53 -22.77 13.73
N ASP A 630 4.85 -23.50 12.64
CA ASP A 630 5.08 -24.96 12.65
C ASP A 630 6.58 -25.28 12.80
N LYS A 631 6.88 -26.34 13.54
CA LYS A 631 8.21 -26.82 13.93
C LYS A 631 8.85 -27.75 12.89
N TYR A 632 8.05 -28.52 12.16
CA TYR A 632 8.55 -29.58 11.28
C TYR A 632 8.34 -29.24 9.79
N PRO A 633 9.14 -29.82 8.87
CA PRO A 633 9.07 -29.46 7.45
C PRO A 633 7.87 -30.06 6.70
N ASP A 634 7.26 -31.13 7.21
CA ASP A 634 6.09 -31.79 6.63
C ASP A 634 4.80 -30.99 6.85
N ASN A 635 3.86 -31.02 5.90
CA ASN A 635 2.56 -30.34 6.04
C ASN A 635 1.60 -31.19 6.89
N PRO A 636 1.17 -30.71 8.07
CA PRO A 636 0.22 -31.44 8.91
C PRO A 636 -1.24 -31.26 8.52
N GLY A 637 -1.57 -30.36 7.58
CA GLY A 637 -2.94 -29.96 7.24
C GLY A 637 -3.51 -28.86 8.14
N ASP A 638 -4.84 -28.72 8.15
CA ASP A 638 -5.54 -27.72 8.97
C ASP A 638 -5.47 -28.05 10.47
N ASN A 639 -5.20 -27.03 11.30
CA ASN A 639 -5.07 -27.09 12.77
C ASN A 639 -3.83 -27.84 13.29
N ILE A 640 -2.70 -27.13 13.39
CA ILE A 640 -1.47 -27.68 13.95
C ILE A 640 -1.58 -27.91 15.47
N ASN A 641 -1.16 -29.09 15.92
CA ASN A 641 -1.07 -29.38 17.35
C ASN A 641 -0.03 -28.50 18.04
N GLU A 642 -0.27 -28.12 19.29
CA GLU A 642 0.58 -27.31 20.16
C GLU A 642 1.99 -27.90 20.31
N ASN A 643 2.15 -29.23 20.27
CA ASN A 643 3.47 -29.88 20.25
C ASN A 643 4.29 -29.65 18.97
N ARG A 644 3.62 -29.26 17.88
CA ARG A 644 4.23 -28.84 16.61
C ARG A 644 4.34 -27.33 16.51
N GLN A 645 3.73 -26.57 17.42
CA GLN A 645 3.86 -25.12 17.43
C GLN A 645 5.24 -24.74 17.98
N GLU A 646 5.91 -23.78 17.35
CA GLU A 646 7.21 -23.28 17.79
C GLU A 646 7.09 -21.76 18.08
N PRO A 647 6.70 -21.36 19.31
CA PRO A 647 6.61 -19.95 19.69
C PRO A 647 7.96 -19.25 19.60
N MET A 648 7.94 -17.95 19.33
CA MET A 648 9.15 -17.13 19.38
C MET A 648 9.69 -17.03 20.80
N GLU A 649 10.99 -17.23 20.96
CA GLU A 649 11.68 -17.18 22.25
C GLU A 649 12.54 -15.92 22.39
N PHE A 650 12.38 -15.21 23.52
CA PHE A 650 13.17 -14.02 23.84
C PHE A 650 13.80 -14.13 25.23
N TYR A 651 15.04 -13.67 25.39
CA TYR A 651 15.64 -13.53 26.72
C TYR A 651 15.01 -12.35 27.49
N MET A 652 14.68 -12.55 28.77
CA MET A 652 14.26 -11.47 29.66
C MET A 652 15.35 -10.40 29.79
N SER A 653 14.99 -9.17 30.19
CA SER A 653 16.03 -8.21 30.64
C SER A 653 16.60 -8.63 31.99
N GLY A 654 17.80 -8.15 32.31
CA GLY A 654 18.28 -8.16 33.69
C GLY A 654 17.50 -7.14 34.52
N CYS A 655 17.48 -7.34 35.84
CA CYS A 655 16.75 -6.44 36.73
C CYS A 655 17.50 -5.13 37.00
N SER A 656 18.78 -5.03 36.61
CA SER A 656 19.49 -3.75 36.50
C SER A 656 19.10 -3.03 35.20
N SER A 657 18.96 -1.70 35.29
CA SER A 657 18.58 -0.84 34.16
C SER A 657 19.55 -0.92 32.98
N HIS A 658 20.82 -1.23 33.22
CA HIS A 658 21.90 -1.34 32.23
C HIS A 658 21.94 -2.69 31.49
N VAL A 659 21.27 -3.73 32.02
CA VAL A 659 21.25 -5.07 31.43
C VAL A 659 19.90 -5.29 30.73
N LYS A 660 19.84 -5.05 29.43
CA LYS A 660 18.56 -4.99 28.69
C LYS A 660 18.48 -5.97 27.53
N THR A 661 17.29 -6.52 27.32
CA THR A 661 16.90 -7.14 26.05
C THR A 661 15.95 -6.21 25.32
N GLU A 662 16.25 -5.89 24.07
CA GLU A 662 15.44 -5.03 23.22
C GLU A 662 14.90 -5.81 22.02
N VAL A 663 13.58 -5.77 21.85
CA VAL A 663 12.86 -6.41 20.74
C VAL A 663 12.03 -5.35 20.04
N ASP A 664 12.19 -5.19 18.73
CA ASP A 664 11.35 -4.26 17.97
C ASP A 664 10.01 -4.93 17.63
N ILE A 665 8.91 -4.40 18.17
CA ILE A 665 7.53 -4.78 17.84
C ILE A 665 7.12 -3.93 16.64
N MET A 666 6.82 -4.59 15.52
CA MET A 666 6.47 -3.93 14.27
C MET A 666 5.04 -4.27 13.86
N TRP A 667 4.32 -3.29 13.31
CA TRP A 667 2.95 -3.45 12.85
C TRP A 667 2.69 -2.64 11.60
N THR A 668 1.58 -2.98 10.95
CA THR A 668 1.02 -2.19 9.85
C THR A 668 -0.39 -1.76 10.22
N ASN A 669 -0.71 -0.48 10.08
CA ASN A 669 -2.06 0.04 10.25
C ASN A 669 -2.56 0.63 8.93
N GLN A 670 -3.82 0.32 8.60
CA GLN A 670 -4.46 0.85 7.41
C GLN A 670 -4.76 2.34 7.55
N HIS A 671 -5.24 2.84 8.68
CA HIS A 671 -5.64 4.24 8.79
C HIS A 671 -4.44 5.11 9.17
N GLY A 672 -4.38 6.35 8.68
CA GLY A 672 -3.28 7.26 8.98
C GLY A 672 -3.20 7.58 10.47
N THR A 673 -1.99 7.53 11.03
CA THR A 673 -1.69 7.79 12.45
C THR A 673 -0.55 8.80 12.59
N GLY A 674 -0.28 9.23 13.82
CA GLY A 674 0.85 10.11 14.18
C GLY A 674 0.69 11.60 13.83
N PRO A 675 1.64 12.46 14.26
CA PRO A 675 1.48 13.90 14.20
C PRO A 675 1.91 14.60 12.91
N LYS A 676 2.66 13.92 12.02
CA LYS A 676 3.31 14.56 10.87
C LYS A 676 2.49 14.53 9.57
N THR A 677 1.40 13.76 9.52
CA THR A 677 0.54 13.64 8.32
C THR A 677 -0.75 14.44 8.47
N ASP A 678 -1.16 15.08 7.38
CA ASP A 678 -2.46 15.77 7.28
C ASP A 678 -3.62 14.79 7.06
N ASP A 679 -3.34 13.62 6.48
CA ASP A 679 -4.29 12.53 6.24
C ASP A 679 -4.17 11.49 7.36
N ARG A 680 -4.63 11.88 8.56
CA ARG A 680 -4.68 11.03 9.78
C ARG A 680 -6.07 11.01 10.38
N VAL A 681 -6.40 9.90 11.03
CA VAL A 681 -7.51 9.84 11.97
C VAL A 681 -6.97 9.92 13.40
N GLU A 682 -7.81 10.26 14.37
CA GLU A 682 -7.38 10.26 15.77
C GLU A 682 -7.25 8.80 16.23
N THR A 683 -6.02 8.39 16.56
CA THR A 683 -5.65 6.98 16.78
C THR A 683 -4.88 6.78 18.08
N GLN A 684 -5.00 5.57 18.63
CA GLN A 684 -4.15 5.06 19.68
C GLN A 684 -3.68 3.65 19.31
N VAL A 685 -2.37 3.41 19.35
CA VAL A 685 -1.79 2.07 19.32
C VAL A 685 -1.36 1.74 20.74
N ILE A 686 -2.00 0.76 21.36
CA ILE A 686 -1.68 0.31 22.71
C ILE A 686 -1.01 -1.05 22.61
N LEU A 687 0.25 -1.12 23.03
CA LEU A 687 1.00 -2.37 23.15
C LEU A 687 0.85 -2.88 24.58
N GLN A 688 0.45 -4.14 24.72
CA GLN A 688 0.19 -4.78 26.00
C GLN A 688 0.76 -6.19 26.01
N TYR A 689 0.98 -6.72 27.21
CA TYR A 689 1.31 -8.12 27.38
C TYR A 689 0.70 -8.66 28.65
N MET A 690 0.55 -9.98 28.70
CA MET A 690 0.37 -10.71 29.94
C MET A 690 1.25 -11.95 29.94
N CYS A 691 1.67 -12.36 31.13
CA CYS A 691 2.55 -13.49 31.34
C CYS A 691 2.04 -14.31 32.51
N GLN A 692 2.35 -15.59 32.46
CA GLN A 692 2.24 -16.52 33.58
C GLN A 692 3.54 -17.33 33.68
N PRO A 693 3.95 -17.72 34.89
CA PRO A 693 5.01 -18.71 35.07
C PRO A 693 4.62 -20.00 34.35
N PHE A 694 5.55 -20.61 33.62
CA PHE A 694 5.27 -21.92 33.04
C PHE A 694 5.24 -22.99 34.14
N PRO A 695 4.28 -23.94 34.12
CA PRO A 695 4.18 -24.98 35.13
C PRO A 695 5.50 -25.73 35.35
N GLY A 696 5.90 -25.88 36.63
CA GLY A 696 7.16 -26.52 37.02
C GLY A 696 8.45 -25.77 36.68
N GLY A 697 8.37 -24.53 36.15
CA GLY A 697 9.51 -23.67 35.84
C GLY A 697 10.42 -24.16 34.71
N LYS A 698 9.96 -25.15 33.91
CA LYS A 698 10.70 -25.74 32.78
C LYS A 698 10.20 -25.18 31.44
N MET A 699 10.91 -25.45 30.36
CA MET A 699 10.42 -25.18 29.00
C MET A 699 9.27 -26.15 28.65
N PRO A 700 8.27 -25.75 27.84
CA PRO A 700 7.21 -26.64 27.39
C PRO A 700 7.77 -27.86 26.66
N THR A 701 7.31 -29.07 27.00
CA THR A 701 7.66 -30.30 26.26
C THR A 701 6.78 -30.51 25.03
N GLY A 702 5.76 -29.64 24.87
CA GLY A 702 4.74 -29.72 23.83
C GLY A 702 3.53 -30.58 24.22
N ASN A 703 3.59 -31.32 25.32
CA ASN A 703 2.49 -32.18 25.76
C ASN A 703 1.46 -31.43 26.62
N VAL A 704 0.37 -30.96 26.01
CA VAL A 704 -0.68 -30.22 26.74
C VAL A 704 -1.39 -31.06 27.81
N ASP A 705 -1.30 -32.39 27.75
CA ASP A 705 -1.95 -33.25 28.73
C ASP A 705 -1.23 -33.27 30.07
N THR A 706 0.10 -33.09 30.06
CA THR A 706 0.95 -33.08 31.25
C THR A 706 1.40 -31.69 31.67
N ASP A 707 1.58 -30.78 30.71
CA ASP A 707 2.28 -29.52 30.96
C ASP A 707 1.33 -28.36 31.26
N TYR A 708 0.06 -28.45 30.86
CA TYR A 708 -0.86 -27.31 30.89
C TYR A 708 -1.90 -27.45 32.00
N GLU A 709 -1.94 -26.45 32.89
CA GLU A 709 -3.00 -26.22 33.85
C GLU A 709 -4.21 -25.51 33.19
N TYR A 710 -5.38 -25.53 33.83
CA TYR A 710 -6.63 -25.00 33.26
C TYR A 710 -6.52 -23.51 32.88
N HIS A 711 -5.78 -22.70 33.64
CA HIS A 711 -5.56 -21.28 33.35
C HIS A 711 -4.37 -20.98 32.43
N THR A 712 -3.67 -21.99 31.90
CA THR A 712 -2.47 -21.80 31.06
C THR A 712 -2.80 -21.12 29.73
N ILE A 713 -2.20 -19.95 29.45
CA ILE A 713 -2.11 -19.31 28.13
C ILE A 713 -1.74 -20.31 27.03
N ARG A 714 -2.57 -20.44 25.99
CA ARG A 714 -2.40 -21.44 24.90
C ARG A 714 -3.15 -21.05 23.63
N ASN A 715 -2.70 -21.56 22.47
CA ASN A 715 -3.39 -21.41 21.19
C ASN A 715 -4.48 -22.49 20.99
N GLY A 716 -4.33 -23.65 21.63
CA GLY A 716 -5.28 -24.76 21.58
C GLY A 716 -4.83 -25.85 20.60
N GLN A 717 -5.25 -27.10 20.82
CA GLN A 717 -4.95 -28.23 19.92
C GLN A 717 -5.94 -29.39 20.04
N THR A 718 -5.98 -30.29 19.05
CA THR A 718 -6.67 -31.57 19.21
C THR A 718 -5.99 -32.38 20.32
N SER A 719 -6.76 -32.82 21.31
CA SER A 719 -6.27 -33.48 22.52
C SER A 719 -6.93 -34.86 22.68
N ALA A 720 -6.18 -35.84 23.21
CA ALA A 720 -6.71 -37.18 23.51
C ALA A 720 -7.69 -37.16 24.68
N SER A 721 -7.59 -36.15 25.55
CA SER A 721 -8.56 -35.85 26.60
C SER A 721 -8.98 -34.38 26.56
N ASN A 722 -10.27 -34.11 26.67
CA ASN A 722 -10.77 -32.75 26.86
C ASN A 722 -10.67 -32.28 28.32
N THR A 723 -10.41 -33.19 29.27
CA THR A 723 -10.37 -32.91 30.70
C THR A 723 -8.93 -32.74 31.20
N PHE A 724 -8.78 -31.89 32.21
CA PHE A 724 -7.51 -31.70 32.93
C PHE A 724 -7.40 -32.75 34.04
N ALA A 725 -6.15 -33.13 34.38
CA ALA A 725 -5.88 -34.20 35.34
C ALA A 725 -6.44 -33.92 36.75
N ASP A 726 -6.62 -32.65 37.13
CA ASP A 726 -7.12 -32.27 38.47
C ASP A 726 -8.64 -32.42 38.65
N GLN A 727 -9.39 -32.68 37.56
CA GLN A 727 -10.87 -32.81 37.54
C GLN A 727 -11.65 -31.67 38.22
N SER A 728 -11.06 -30.47 38.31
CA SER A 728 -11.71 -29.29 38.87
C SER A 728 -12.98 -28.89 38.12
N GLN A 729 -13.90 -28.18 38.77
CA GLN A 729 -15.09 -27.65 38.10
C GLN A 729 -14.72 -26.77 36.88
N GLU A 730 -13.68 -25.94 36.97
CA GLU A 730 -13.21 -25.12 35.86
C GLU A 730 -12.79 -25.95 34.64
N SER A 731 -12.19 -27.14 34.87
CA SER A 731 -11.81 -28.07 33.80
C SER A 731 -12.99 -28.57 32.96
N SER A 732 -14.22 -28.48 33.47
CA SER A 732 -15.44 -28.82 32.71
C SER A 732 -15.95 -27.68 31.81
N GLN A 733 -15.52 -26.44 32.07
CA GLN A 733 -16.00 -25.23 31.39
C GLN A 733 -15.07 -24.79 30.25
N ILE A 734 -13.84 -25.30 30.23
CA ILE A 734 -12.85 -25.00 29.22
C ILE A 734 -12.33 -26.29 28.59
N SER A 735 -12.02 -26.23 27.30
CA SER A 735 -11.42 -27.36 26.57
C SER A 735 -9.96 -27.10 26.30
N LYS A 736 -9.14 -28.17 26.29
CA LYS A 736 -7.77 -28.16 25.76
C LYS A 736 -7.71 -27.84 24.25
N GLN A 737 -8.84 -28.01 23.54
CA GLN A 737 -8.98 -27.73 22.11
C GLN A 737 -9.11 -26.24 21.77
N ASN A 738 -9.53 -25.41 22.73
CA ASN A 738 -9.73 -23.99 22.51
C ASN A 738 -8.52 -23.18 22.97
N GLY A 739 -8.16 -22.16 22.19
CA GLY A 739 -7.22 -21.13 22.63
C GLY A 739 -7.75 -20.42 23.88
N LEU A 740 -6.84 -20.15 24.82
CA LEU A 740 -7.13 -19.45 26.06
C LEU A 740 -6.03 -18.43 26.30
N HIS A 741 -6.34 -17.16 26.10
CA HIS A 741 -5.48 -16.07 26.56
C HIS A 741 -5.90 -15.65 27.96
N GLU A 742 -7.16 -15.27 28.12
CA GLU A 742 -7.73 -14.81 29.40
C GLU A 742 -8.33 -15.99 30.16
N PRO A 743 -8.08 -16.13 31.48
CA PRO A 743 -8.56 -17.30 32.23
C PRO A 743 -10.08 -17.27 32.44
N TYR A 744 -10.72 -18.43 32.54
CA TYR A 744 -12.17 -18.55 32.73
C TYR A 744 -12.69 -17.75 33.94
N ASN A 745 -11.99 -17.79 35.07
CA ASN A 745 -12.37 -17.03 36.26
C ASN A 745 -12.38 -15.52 36.07
N TYR A 746 -11.56 -14.99 35.14
CA TYR A 746 -11.62 -13.59 34.75
C TYR A 746 -12.95 -13.31 34.03
N TYR A 747 -13.25 -14.07 32.97
CA TYR A 747 -14.51 -13.97 32.24
C TYR A 747 -15.73 -14.08 33.17
N GLN A 748 -15.76 -15.09 34.05
CA GLN A 748 -16.86 -15.35 34.96
C GLN A 748 -17.10 -14.19 35.95
N ALA A 749 -16.03 -13.55 36.44
CA ALA A 749 -16.15 -12.38 37.30
C ALA A 749 -16.82 -11.20 36.57
N TYR A 750 -16.53 -11.02 35.29
CA TYR A 750 -17.09 -9.95 34.47
C TYR A 750 -18.49 -10.26 33.96
N TYR A 751 -18.80 -11.52 33.67
CA TYR A 751 -20.16 -11.96 33.32
C TYR A 751 -21.17 -11.69 34.44
N ARG A 752 -20.74 -11.72 35.71
CA ARG A 752 -21.57 -11.36 36.87
C ARG A 752 -21.75 -9.86 37.07
N ARG A 753 -20.96 -9.04 36.37
CA ARG A 753 -20.85 -7.60 36.57
C ARG A 753 -21.78 -6.82 35.64
N TYR A 754 -22.41 -5.77 36.17
CA TYR A 754 -23.05 -4.80 35.29
C TYR A 754 -22.01 -4.11 34.40
N ARG A 755 -22.38 -3.81 33.15
CA ARG A 755 -21.60 -2.91 32.30
C ARG A 755 -21.55 -1.51 32.89
N ASN A 756 -20.55 -0.75 32.48
CA ASN A 756 -20.51 0.68 32.72
C ASN A 756 -21.52 1.40 31.83
N LYS A 757 -22.62 1.86 32.45
CA LYS A 757 -23.67 2.64 31.76
C LYS A 757 -23.24 4.08 31.43
N GLY A 758 -22.04 4.51 31.82
CA GLY A 758 -21.44 5.79 31.40
C GLY A 758 -20.72 5.75 30.06
N LEU A 759 -20.64 4.58 29.40
CA LEU A 759 -19.95 4.43 28.12
C LEU A 759 -20.84 4.84 26.94
N PHE A 760 -20.23 5.47 25.93
CA PHE A 760 -20.90 5.84 24.67
C PHE A 760 -21.35 4.61 23.88
N THR A 761 -22.59 4.64 23.40
CA THR A 761 -23.25 3.59 22.60
C THR A 761 -23.88 4.13 21.31
N ALA A 762 -23.88 5.45 21.08
CA ALA A 762 -24.57 6.08 19.95
C ALA A 762 -26.06 5.67 19.92
N ASP A 763 -26.56 5.28 18.75
CA ASP A 763 -27.93 4.81 18.47
C ASP A 763 -28.09 3.27 18.62
N GLN A 764 -27.07 2.54 19.07
CA GLN A 764 -27.15 1.08 19.22
C GLN A 764 -27.97 0.66 20.45
N GLN A 765 -28.98 -0.17 20.22
CA GLN A 765 -29.75 -0.82 21.28
C GLN A 765 -29.05 -2.10 21.75
N LEU A 766 -28.83 -2.20 23.06
CA LEU A 766 -28.09 -3.30 23.69
C LEU A 766 -29.08 -4.32 24.26
N ALA A 767 -28.79 -5.61 24.10
CA ALA A 767 -29.68 -6.68 24.56
C ALA A 767 -29.68 -6.88 26.09
N GLY A 768 -28.71 -6.32 26.82
CA GLY A 768 -28.64 -6.47 28.26
C GLY A 768 -27.66 -5.54 28.97
N ASP A 769 -27.58 -5.72 30.29
CA ASP A 769 -26.89 -4.84 31.23
C ASP A 769 -25.57 -5.43 31.78
N LEU A 770 -25.13 -6.58 31.30
CA LEU A 770 -23.86 -7.21 31.67
C LEU A 770 -22.67 -6.66 30.86
N SER A 771 -21.45 -6.81 31.38
CA SER A 771 -20.22 -6.34 30.72
C SER A 771 -19.91 -7.00 29.37
N ILE A 772 -20.62 -8.07 29.00
CA ILE A 772 -20.51 -8.70 27.67
C ILE A 772 -21.25 -7.91 26.58
N TYR A 773 -22.21 -7.06 26.95
CA TYR A 773 -22.95 -6.22 26.01
C TYR A 773 -22.22 -4.90 25.86
N THR A 774 -21.69 -4.63 24.68
CA THR A 774 -21.02 -3.39 24.31
C THR A 774 -21.60 -2.85 23.01
N ARG A 775 -21.18 -1.65 22.57
CA ARG A 775 -21.63 -1.12 21.28
C ARG A 775 -21.21 -2.02 20.10
N GLN A 776 -20.04 -2.66 20.16
CA GLN A 776 -19.55 -3.57 19.12
C GLN A 776 -20.03 -5.02 19.31
N ASN A 777 -20.54 -5.36 20.50
CA ASN A 777 -21.11 -6.68 20.82
C ASN A 777 -22.52 -6.52 21.43
N SER A 778 -23.43 -5.88 20.69
CA SER A 778 -24.76 -5.50 21.21
C SER A 778 -25.62 -6.70 21.61
N GLN A 779 -25.39 -7.86 20.99
CA GLN A 779 -26.07 -9.13 21.28
C GLN A 779 -25.37 -9.97 22.37
N GLY A 780 -24.19 -9.56 22.85
CA GLY A 780 -23.46 -10.30 23.89
C GLY A 780 -22.92 -11.65 23.41
N THR A 781 -22.54 -11.77 22.13
CA THR A 781 -21.94 -13.00 21.60
C THR A 781 -20.61 -13.31 22.30
N ILE A 782 -20.36 -14.59 22.57
CA ILE A 782 -19.17 -15.06 23.28
C ILE A 782 -18.16 -15.58 22.26
N ARG A 783 -16.92 -15.08 22.32
CA ARG A 783 -15.80 -15.53 21.47
C ARG A 783 -14.61 -15.86 22.37
N GLY A 784 -14.43 -17.15 22.67
CA GLY A 784 -13.50 -17.58 23.71
C GLY A 784 -13.92 -17.07 25.10
N MET A 785 -12.95 -16.86 25.98
CA MET A 785 -13.16 -16.31 27.33
C MET A 785 -12.75 -14.83 27.44
N GLU A 786 -12.79 -14.10 26.32
CA GLU A 786 -12.49 -12.66 26.28
C GLU A 786 -13.62 -11.83 26.94
N VAL A 787 -13.27 -10.75 27.64
CA VAL A 787 -14.25 -9.76 28.14
C VAL A 787 -14.43 -8.60 27.15
N PRO A 788 -15.59 -8.49 26.45
CA PRO A 788 -15.79 -7.48 25.40
C PRO A 788 -15.64 -6.02 25.86
N GLU A 789 -16.10 -5.69 27.08
CA GLU A 789 -15.94 -4.31 27.60
C GLU A 789 -14.46 -3.93 27.82
N GLU A 790 -13.60 -4.89 28.18
CA GLU A 790 -12.16 -4.63 28.33
C GLU A 790 -11.46 -4.47 26.98
N ARG A 791 -11.92 -5.21 25.96
CA ARG A 791 -11.51 -5.07 24.56
C ARG A 791 -11.91 -3.73 23.95
N ASP A 792 -13.18 -3.35 24.10
CA ASP A 792 -13.77 -2.26 23.32
C ASP A 792 -13.46 -0.86 23.89
N TYR A 793 -13.01 -0.76 25.14
CA TYR A 793 -12.83 0.52 25.82
C TYR A 793 -11.45 0.64 26.51
N TYR A 794 -10.68 1.64 26.09
CA TYR A 794 -9.39 2.02 26.68
C TYR A 794 -9.36 3.52 27.05
N PRO A 795 -8.78 3.91 28.20
CA PRO A 795 -8.23 3.04 29.25
C PRO A 795 -9.31 2.26 29.99
N TYR A 796 -9.06 0.97 30.25
CA TYR A 796 -10.04 0.15 30.93
C TYR A 796 -10.18 0.54 32.41
N TRP A 797 -11.41 0.65 32.89
CA TRP A 797 -11.72 1.17 34.21
C TRP A 797 -11.78 0.07 35.30
N GLY A 798 -12.03 -1.19 34.91
CA GLY A 798 -11.94 -2.36 35.80
C GLY A 798 -10.51 -2.92 35.93
N PRO A 799 -10.30 -3.91 36.81
CA PRO A 799 -9.06 -4.69 36.82
C PRO A 799 -8.85 -5.53 35.56
N THR A 800 -7.63 -5.61 35.05
CA THR A 800 -7.29 -6.40 33.84
C THR A 800 -5.97 -7.15 34.06
N PRO A 801 -5.80 -8.38 33.51
CA PRO A 801 -4.51 -9.07 33.52
C PRO A 801 -3.48 -8.44 32.59
N TRP A 802 -3.92 -7.59 31.67
CA TRP A 802 -3.06 -6.96 30.67
C TRP A 802 -2.24 -5.81 31.26
N LYS A 803 -0.94 -5.80 30.93
CA LYS A 803 0.03 -4.79 31.35
C LYS A 803 0.40 -3.94 30.14
N ASP A 804 0.30 -2.62 30.28
CA ASP A 804 0.68 -1.69 29.23
C ASP A 804 2.20 -1.67 29.05
N ILE A 805 2.65 -1.79 27.79
CA ILE A 805 4.04 -1.61 27.35
C ILE A 805 4.24 -0.15 26.95
N ALA A 806 3.43 0.32 25.99
CA ALA A 806 3.49 1.66 25.42
C ALA A 806 2.12 2.07 24.88
N ILE A 807 1.84 3.37 24.97
CA ILE A 807 0.65 4.02 24.42
C ILE A 807 1.12 5.04 23.39
N LEU A 808 0.92 4.71 22.12
CA LEU A 808 1.30 5.59 21.02
C LEU A 808 0.06 6.34 20.52
N VAL A 809 0.14 7.66 20.42
CA VAL A 809 -1.01 8.53 20.12
C VAL A 809 -0.79 9.36 18.84
N SER A 810 -1.86 9.75 18.16
CA SER A 810 -1.78 10.60 16.96
C SER A 810 -1.53 12.08 17.25
N ASP A 811 -2.04 12.60 18.36
CA ASP A 811 -2.18 14.04 18.58
C ASP A 811 -1.92 14.45 20.04
N LYS A 812 -1.69 15.75 20.22
CA LYS A 812 -1.32 16.35 21.51
C LYS A 812 -2.42 16.28 22.56
N LYS A 813 -3.70 16.42 22.18
CA LYS A 813 -4.84 16.33 23.12
C LYS A 813 -4.86 14.92 23.73
N THR A 814 -4.74 13.90 22.90
CA THR A 814 -4.71 12.50 23.33
C THR A 814 -3.45 12.19 24.15
N GLU A 815 -2.29 12.74 23.76
CA GLU A 815 -1.03 12.62 24.52
C GLU A 815 -1.17 13.13 25.96
N GLU A 816 -1.68 14.35 26.13
CA GLU A 816 -1.86 14.96 27.46
C GLU A 816 -2.83 14.15 28.32
N LEU A 817 -3.93 13.67 27.74
CA LEU A 817 -4.90 12.81 28.41
C LEU A 817 -4.28 11.49 28.88
N MET A 818 -3.50 10.83 28.01
CA MET A 818 -2.86 9.55 28.33
C MET A 818 -1.71 9.72 29.32
N LYS A 819 -0.88 10.77 29.20
CA LYS A 819 0.13 11.13 30.20
C LYS A 819 -0.49 11.37 31.57
N LYS A 820 -1.61 12.11 31.62
CA LYS A 820 -2.39 12.32 32.85
C LYS A 820 -2.99 11.03 33.39
N TYR A 821 -3.27 10.03 32.56
CA TYR A 821 -3.78 8.73 33.01
C TYR A 821 -2.67 7.86 33.62
N VAL A 822 -1.51 7.73 32.97
CA VAL A 822 -0.42 6.85 33.42
C VAL A 822 0.35 7.42 34.62
N ASN A 823 0.41 8.75 34.75
CA ASN A 823 1.12 9.41 35.84
C ASN A 823 0.29 9.60 37.13
N ARG A 824 -0.94 9.07 37.19
CA ARG A 824 -1.75 9.17 38.42
C ARG A 824 -1.11 8.35 39.53
N SER A 825 -1.19 8.85 40.76
CA SER A 825 -0.72 8.11 41.96
C SER A 825 -1.43 6.77 42.17
N ASN A 826 -2.59 6.57 41.53
CA ASN A 826 -3.36 5.35 41.56
C ASN A 826 -3.36 4.57 40.24
N TYR A 827 -2.40 4.81 39.33
CA TYR A 827 -2.24 3.98 38.13
C TYR A 827 -2.03 2.51 38.51
N GLY A 828 -2.81 1.63 37.88
CA GLY A 828 -2.88 0.20 38.23
C GLY A 828 -3.60 -0.15 39.53
N LEU A 829 -4.13 0.83 40.27
CA LEU A 829 -5.05 0.57 41.39
C LEU A 829 -6.49 0.56 40.88
N LYS A 830 -7.10 -0.62 40.89
CA LYS A 830 -8.47 -0.83 40.41
C LYS A 830 -9.35 -1.40 41.51
N TYR A 831 -10.66 -1.28 41.37
CA TYR A 831 -11.60 -1.68 42.41
C TYR A 831 -12.68 -2.62 41.89
N MET A 832 -13.07 -3.57 42.72
CA MET A 832 -14.23 -4.44 42.49
C MET A 832 -15.02 -4.62 43.77
N CYS A 833 -16.32 -4.87 43.62
CA CYS A 833 -17.18 -5.23 44.74
C CYS A 833 -17.07 -6.72 45.02
N ILE A 834 -16.58 -7.07 46.21
CA ILE A 834 -16.48 -8.44 46.69
C ILE A 834 -17.54 -8.65 47.77
N MET A 835 -18.38 -9.66 47.60
CA MET A 835 -19.51 -9.94 48.50
C MET A 835 -19.42 -11.34 49.08
N SER A 836 -19.96 -11.51 50.29
CA SER A 836 -20.11 -12.82 50.93
C SER A 836 -21.38 -13.54 50.44
N LYS A 837 -21.42 -14.86 50.57
CA LYS A 837 -22.60 -15.68 50.28
C LYS A 837 -23.84 -15.21 51.08
N GLY A 838 -25.02 -15.23 50.46
CA GLY A 838 -26.33 -15.07 51.15
C GLY A 838 -26.85 -13.63 51.33
N LEU A 839 -26.36 -12.65 50.56
CA LEU A 839 -26.83 -11.26 50.60
C LEU A 839 -28.07 -11.05 49.71
N LYS A 840 -28.98 -10.12 50.09
CA LYS A 840 -30.22 -9.83 49.34
C LYS A 840 -29.94 -9.43 47.88
N ASP A 841 -30.78 -9.92 46.95
CA ASP A 841 -30.79 -9.61 45.49
C ASP A 841 -29.63 -10.17 44.62
N GLN A 842 -29.07 -11.34 44.95
CA GLN A 842 -28.02 -11.99 44.13
C GLN A 842 -28.18 -13.50 43.90
N THR A 843 -27.63 -13.94 42.76
CA THR A 843 -27.30 -15.34 42.46
C THR A 843 -26.17 -15.83 43.36
N ASP A 844 -26.23 -17.10 43.79
CA ASP A 844 -25.18 -17.71 44.61
C ASP A 844 -23.78 -17.51 44.01
N CYS A 845 -22.76 -17.42 44.87
CA CYS A 845 -21.37 -17.37 44.43
C CYS A 845 -21.05 -18.61 43.59
N PRO A 846 -20.20 -18.49 42.55
CA PRO A 846 -19.82 -19.66 41.78
C PRO A 846 -19.10 -20.65 42.71
N PRO A 847 -19.24 -21.97 42.49
CA PRO A 847 -18.51 -22.92 43.31
C PRO A 847 -17.02 -22.86 42.97
N ASP A 848 -16.21 -23.23 43.95
CA ASP A 848 -14.78 -23.37 43.79
C ASP A 848 -14.44 -24.64 42.98
N ASN A 849 -13.14 -24.90 42.81
CA ASN A 849 -12.69 -26.04 42.03
C ASN A 849 -13.05 -27.39 42.64
N GLN A 850 -13.43 -27.42 43.92
CA GLN A 850 -13.94 -28.59 44.63
C GLN A 850 -15.47 -28.71 44.57
N GLY A 851 -16.15 -27.84 43.81
CA GLY A 851 -17.61 -27.81 43.70
C GLY A 851 -18.31 -27.19 44.92
N VAL A 852 -17.55 -26.59 45.85
CA VAL A 852 -18.09 -25.95 47.06
C VAL A 852 -18.42 -24.50 46.74
N VAL A 853 -19.68 -24.10 46.95
CA VAL A 853 -20.11 -22.70 46.74
C VAL A 853 -19.18 -21.74 47.48
N ALA A 854 -18.48 -20.88 46.74
CA ALA A 854 -17.46 -20.01 47.32
C ALA A 854 -18.06 -19.10 48.41
N LYS A 855 -17.28 -18.87 49.47
CA LYS A 855 -17.71 -18.01 50.60
C LYS A 855 -17.84 -16.54 50.19
N LYS A 856 -17.06 -16.12 49.21
CA LYS A 856 -17.06 -14.78 48.63
C LYS A 856 -16.99 -14.86 47.11
N CYS A 857 -17.44 -13.82 46.43
CA CYS A 857 -17.33 -13.70 44.98
C CYS A 857 -17.45 -12.26 44.51
N VAL A 858 -17.17 -12.05 43.22
CA VAL A 858 -17.41 -10.78 42.53
C VAL A 858 -18.91 -10.52 42.40
N ALA A 859 -19.31 -9.31 42.79
CA ALA A 859 -20.67 -8.84 42.74
C ALA A 859 -20.96 -7.99 41.48
N LYS A 860 -22.26 -7.85 41.18
CA LYS A 860 -22.74 -7.09 40.01
C LYS A 860 -22.44 -5.58 40.06
N TYR A 861 -22.13 -5.04 41.23
CA TYR A 861 -22.03 -3.60 41.47
C TYR A 861 -20.68 -3.01 41.09
N ILE A 862 -20.73 -1.87 40.40
CA ILE A 862 -19.56 -1.20 39.82
C ILE A 862 -19.21 0.13 40.49
N THR A 863 -19.93 0.50 41.55
CA THR A 863 -19.66 1.69 42.35
C THR A 863 -19.55 1.35 43.83
N ARG A 864 -18.72 2.12 44.55
CA ARG A 864 -18.52 1.96 46.00
C ARG A 864 -19.81 2.07 46.79
N GLN A 865 -20.68 3.02 46.42
CA GLN A 865 -21.96 3.25 47.10
C GLN A 865 -22.89 2.05 46.97
N LYS A 866 -23.12 1.56 45.73
CA LYS A 866 -23.98 0.39 45.48
C LYS A 866 -23.41 -0.88 46.11
N CYS A 867 -22.10 -1.05 46.04
CA CYS A 867 -21.42 -2.18 46.68
C CYS A 867 -21.66 -2.21 48.20
N LYS A 868 -21.44 -1.07 48.88
CA LYS A 868 -21.67 -0.95 50.32
C LYS A 868 -23.14 -1.12 50.69
N ALA A 869 -24.06 -0.54 49.93
CA ALA A 869 -25.49 -0.65 50.16
C ALA A 869 -25.97 -2.12 50.07
N ALA A 870 -25.33 -2.92 49.22
CA ALA A 870 -25.60 -4.35 49.07
C ALA A 870 -24.83 -5.24 50.08
N GLY A 871 -24.14 -4.66 51.07
CA GLY A 871 -23.36 -5.41 52.05
C GLY A 871 -22.00 -5.94 51.54
N GLY A 872 -21.55 -5.47 50.38
CA GLY A 872 -20.27 -5.83 49.79
C GLY A 872 -19.09 -4.96 50.23
N ASN A 873 -17.89 -5.53 50.10
CA ASN A 873 -16.63 -4.84 50.32
C ASN A 873 -16.05 -4.29 49.01
N TRP A 874 -15.85 -2.97 48.95
CA TRP A 874 -15.22 -2.30 47.81
C TRP A 874 -13.71 -2.48 47.88
N THR A 875 -13.22 -3.57 47.30
CA THR A 875 -11.84 -4.04 47.44
C THR A 875 -10.95 -3.39 46.39
N ARG A 876 -9.77 -2.95 46.82
CA ARG A 876 -8.76 -2.31 45.97
C ARG A 876 -7.65 -3.30 45.63
N PHE A 877 -7.45 -3.53 44.34
CA PHE A 877 -6.44 -4.42 43.80
C PHE A 877 -5.29 -3.65 43.15
N ILE A 878 -4.11 -4.24 43.14
CA ILE A 878 -2.96 -3.81 42.33
C ILE A 878 -2.92 -4.70 41.09
N THR A 879 -3.07 -4.13 39.90
CA THR A 879 -3.14 -4.88 38.64
C THR A 879 -1.85 -4.80 37.82
N ASN A 880 -1.06 -3.75 38.00
CA ASN A 880 0.16 -3.48 37.24
C ASN A 880 1.43 -4.00 37.95
N TYR A 881 1.45 -5.26 38.36
CA TYR A 881 2.63 -5.89 38.98
C TYR A 881 3.21 -7.01 38.10
N LEU A 882 4.52 -7.22 38.20
CA LEU A 882 5.27 -8.25 37.49
C LEU A 882 5.19 -9.58 38.23
N GLU A 883 5.61 -9.58 39.49
CA GLU A 883 5.66 -10.76 40.36
C GLU A 883 5.29 -10.40 41.81
N GLU A 884 4.81 -11.41 42.52
CA GLU A 884 4.60 -11.36 43.96
C GLU A 884 5.90 -11.64 44.70
N THR A 885 6.10 -10.99 45.85
CA THR A 885 7.31 -11.25 46.68
C THR A 885 7.19 -12.53 47.52
N ALA A 886 6.01 -13.17 47.54
CA ALA A 886 5.67 -14.23 48.48
C ALA A 886 5.97 -13.88 49.95
N GLY A 887 5.98 -12.58 50.29
CA GLY A 887 6.31 -12.06 51.63
C GLY A 887 7.82 -11.85 51.91
N VAL A 888 8.72 -12.23 51.00
CA VAL A 888 10.17 -12.08 51.18
C VAL A 888 10.66 -10.81 50.49
N LEU A 889 10.85 -9.74 51.27
CA LEU A 889 11.25 -8.44 50.73
C LEU A 889 12.66 -8.40 50.12
N SER A 890 13.56 -9.30 50.53
CA SER A 890 14.95 -9.33 50.06
C SER A 890 15.11 -9.81 48.61
N THR A 891 14.17 -10.58 48.07
CA THR A 891 14.22 -11.08 46.69
C THR A 891 13.91 -10.00 45.64
N CYS A 892 13.22 -8.93 46.06
CA CYS A 892 12.72 -7.85 45.19
C CYS A 892 13.19 -6.44 45.61
N ARG A 893 14.22 -6.32 46.46
CA ARG A 893 14.81 -5.03 46.92
C ARG A 893 16.10 -4.70 46.17
N GLY A 894 16.33 -3.41 45.91
CA GLY A 894 17.61 -2.90 45.39
C GLY A 894 17.75 -2.84 43.87
N TYR A 895 16.66 -2.94 43.12
CA TYR A 895 16.66 -2.85 41.66
C TYR A 895 16.37 -1.41 41.20
N ASP A 896 17.38 -0.74 40.63
CA ASP A 896 17.43 0.65 40.14
C ASP A 896 16.11 1.43 40.15
N ASP A 897 15.22 1.15 39.20
CA ASP A 897 14.00 1.92 38.91
C ASP A 897 12.70 1.16 39.24
N MET A 898 12.80 -0.08 39.73
CA MET A 898 11.64 -0.92 40.02
C MET A 898 11.07 -0.61 41.41
N LYS A 899 9.74 -0.45 41.49
CA LYS A 899 9.06 -0.03 42.72
C LYS A 899 8.31 -1.19 43.37
N LEU A 900 8.40 -1.30 44.69
CA LEU A 900 7.55 -2.19 45.48
C LEU A 900 6.29 -1.46 45.93
N ALA A 901 5.15 -2.13 45.86
CA ALA A 901 3.89 -1.64 46.43
C ALA A 901 3.30 -2.67 47.39
N LYS A 902 2.63 -2.20 48.45
CA LYS A 902 1.90 -3.05 49.40
C LYS A 902 0.40 -3.00 49.12
N GLY A 903 -0.21 -4.15 48.85
CA GLY A 903 -1.63 -4.24 48.60
C GLY A 903 -2.07 -5.66 48.27
N VAL A 904 -3.30 -5.79 47.77
CA VAL A 904 -3.84 -7.08 47.32
C VAL A 904 -3.51 -7.21 45.82
N PRO A 905 -2.67 -8.17 45.40
CA PRO A 905 -2.42 -8.43 43.98
C PRO A 905 -3.69 -8.89 43.29
N TYR A 906 -3.89 -8.45 42.06
CA TYR A 906 -4.93 -8.94 41.18
C TYR A 906 -4.50 -10.23 40.49
N GLU A 907 -5.13 -11.36 40.83
CA GLU A 907 -4.91 -12.64 40.17
C GLU A 907 -6.14 -13.02 39.34
N ALA A 908 -6.07 -12.80 38.03
CA ALA A 908 -7.19 -13.01 37.11
C ALA A 908 -7.75 -14.45 37.14
N HIS A 909 -6.90 -15.44 37.35
CA HIS A 909 -7.31 -16.86 37.42
C HIS A 909 -7.94 -17.26 38.76
N LYS A 910 -8.04 -16.38 39.77
CA LYS A 910 -8.68 -16.64 41.08
C LYS A 910 -9.79 -15.65 41.43
N ILE A 911 -10.05 -14.67 40.57
CA ILE A 911 -10.83 -13.48 40.95
C ILE A 911 -12.33 -13.74 41.12
N SER A 912 -12.92 -14.69 40.38
CA SER A 912 -14.36 -15.01 40.44
C SER A 912 -14.83 -15.32 41.86
N GLN A 913 -13.99 -15.98 42.65
CA GLN A 913 -14.19 -16.37 44.06
C GLN A 913 -13.81 -15.24 45.05
N GLY A 914 -13.66 -14.01 44.57
CA GLY A 914 -13.43 -12.83 45.39
C GLY A 914 -11.97 -12.54 45.74
N CYS A 915 -11.07 -13.51 45.50
CA CYS A 915 -9.62 -13.46 45.79
C CYS A 915 -9.32 -13.27 47.29
N ASP A 916 -8.93 -14.35 47.99
CA ASP A 916 -8.55 -14.33 49.41
C ASP A 916 -7.07 -13.91 49.65
N ASN A 917 -6.44 -13.28 48.65
CA ASN A 917 -5.04 -12.85 48.75
C ASN A 917 -4.82 -11.87 49.90
N GLN A 918 -3.83 -12.17 50.72
CA GLN A 918 -3.40 -11.26 51.78
C GLN A 918 -2.70 -10.04 51.20
N LYS A 919 -2.72 -8.93 51.94
CA LYS A 919 -1.93 -7.76 51.59
C LYS A 919 -0.45 -8.13 51.63
N GLN A 920 0.20 -8.12 50.49
CA GLN A 920 1.61 -8.46 50.35
C GLN A 920 2.35 -7.37 49.55
N TYR A 921 3.67 -7.50 49.50
CA TYR A 921 4.49 -6.67 48.62
C TYR A 921 4.51 -7.30 47.22
N VAL A 922 4.36 -6.45 46.22
CA VAL A 922 4.43 -6.82 44.80
C VAL A 922 5.42 -5.93 44.10
N LEU A 923 6.11 -6.49 43.10
CA LEU A 923 7.02 -5.75 42.25
C LEU A 923 6.23 -5.10 41.11
N LEU A 924 6.15 -3.77 41.08
CA LEU A 924 5.39 -3.06 40.06
C LEU A 924 6.03 -3.16 38.68
N ASN A 925 5.20 -3.31 37.66
CA ASN A 925 5.61 -3.11 36.27
C ASN A 925 5.96 -1.62 36.06
N ARG A 926 6.92 -1.36 35.17
CA ARG A 926 7.24 0.01 34.76
C ARG A 926 5.99 0.65 34.13
N PRO A 927 5.67 1.92 34.43
CA PRO A 927 4.62 2.64 33.72
C PRO A 927 4.91 2.66 32.21
N PRO A 928 3.88 2.58 31.35
CA PRO A 928 4.06 2.62 29.92
C PRO A 928 4.53 4.00 29.46
N GLU A 929 5.29 4.03 28.38
CA GLU A 929 5.62 5.27 27.70
C GLU A 929 4.40 5.80 26.95
N VAL A 930 4.17 7.12 27.02
CA VAL A 930 3.17 7.82 26.20
C VAL A 930 3.91 8.68 25.20
N ILE A 931 3.91 8.23 23.94
CA ILE A 931 4.68 8.83 22.85
C ILE A 931 3.79 9.03 21.63
N TYR A 932 4.26 9.81 20.66
CA TYR A 932 3.60 9.89 19.37
C TYR A 932 3.76 8.59 18.59
N ALA A 933 2.68 8.14 17.95
CA ALA A 933 2.76 7.06 16.98
C ALA A 933 3.59 7.49 15.77
N PRO A 934 4.38 6.58 15.16
CA PRO A 934 5.01 6.83 13.87
C PRO A 934 3.96 7.34 12.88
N SER A 935 4.23 8.45 12.18
CA SER A 935 3.22 9.04 11.32
C SER A 935 3.04 8.23 10.04
N THR A 936 1.84 7.73 9.76
CA THR A 936 1.50 6.94 8.56
C THR A 936 0.32 7.59 7.83
N VAL A 937 0.12 7.29 6.55
CA VAL A 937 -1.04 7.77 5.77
C VAL A 937 -2.09 6.67 5.62
N VAL A 938 -3.36 7.05 5.56
CA VAL A 938 -4.50 6.15 5.34
C VAL A 938 -4.30 5.33 4.07
N ASN A 939 -4.44 4.01 4.13
CA ASN A 939 -4.40 3.02 3.05
C ASN A 939 -3.02 2.68 2.46
N HIS A 940 -1.93 2.83 3.23
CA HIS A 940 -0.56 2.63 2.74
C HIS A 940 0.28 1.59 3.53
N ASN A 941 -0.32 0.44 3.86
CA ASN A 941 0.37 -0.71 4.46
C ASN A 941 1.20 -0.42 5.74
N GLY A 942 0.89 0.68 6.46
CA GLY A 942 1.49 1.01 7.76
C GLY A 942 2.99 1.42 7.76
N ILE A 943 3.56 1.74 6.60
CA ILE A 943 4.86 2.41 6.51
C ILE A 943 4.70 3.85 7.00
N ASN A 944 5.67 4.32 7.79
CA ASN A 944 5.69 5.67 8.32
C ASN A 944 6.33 6.67 7.33
N MET A 945 6.21 7.96 7.61
CA MET A 945 6.77 9.05 6.81
C MET A 945 8.31 9.06 6.71
N GLU A 946 8.99 8.17 7.43
CA GLU A 946 10.43 7.92 7.32
C GLU A 946 10.75 6.72 6.42
N GLY A 947 9.74 6.17 5.71
CA GLY A 947 9.90 5.05 4.80
C GLY A 947 10.22 3.74 5.52
N LYS A 948 9.89 3.66 6.81
CA LYS A 948 10.13 2.48 7.67
C LYS A 948 8.81 1.94 8.18
N PHE A 949 8.77 0.67 8.52
CA PHE A 949 7.61 0.12 9.19
C PHE A 949 7.40 0.75 10.56
N SER A 950 6.12 0.97 10.90
CA SER A 950 5.74 1.41 12.23
C SER A 950 6.19 0.37 13.25
N SER A 951 6.98 0.82 14.22
CA SER A 951 7.60 -0.07 15.20
C SER A 951 7.83 0.64 16.53
N TYR A 952 7.93 -0.16 17.57
CA TYR A 952 8.27 0.27 18.92
C TYR A 952 9.31 -0.69 19.49
N ARG A 953 10.39 -0.14 20.04
CA ARG A 953 11.44 -0.94 20.68
C ARG A 953 11.04 -1.29 22.10
N TRP A 954 10.60 -2.52 22.31
CA TRP A 954 10.21 -3.02 23.61
C TRP A 954 11.42 -3.45 24.43
N LYS A 955 11.57 -2.87 25.63
CA LYS A 955 12.45 -3.39 26.68
C LYS A 955 11.72 -4.52 27.41
N VAL A 956 12.09 -5.77 27.12
CA VAL A 956 11.48 -6.97 27.71
C VAL A 956 11.59 -6.89 29.25
N PRO A 957 10.53 -7.18 30.03
CA PRO A 957 10.57 -7.10 31.49
C PRO A 957 11.56 -8.10 32.10
N CYS A 958 12.05 -7.79 33.31
CA CYS A 958 12.78 -8.72 34.17
C CYS A 958 11.82 -9.40 35.14
N PHE A 959 12.00 -10.70 35.35
CA PHE A 959 11.33 -11.50 36.37
C PHE A 959 12.38 -12.01 37.37
N PRO A 960 12.49 -11.43 38.58
CA PRO A 960 13.49 -11.84 39.58
C PRO A 960 13.47 -13.33 39.93
N SER A 961 12.31 -14.00 39.77
CA SER A 961 12.20 -15.45 39.99
C SER A 961 13.09 -16.30 39.06
N ASN A 962 13.60 -15.74 37.95
CA ASN A 962 14.26 -16.49 36.86
C ASN A 962 13.43 -17.67 36.36
N THR A 963 12.10 -17.62 36.49
CA THR A 963 11.20 -18.67 36.00
C THR A 963 10.79 -18.34 34.58
N THR A 964 10.94 -19.29 33.64
CA THR A 964 10.45 -19.14 32.27
C THR A 964 8.98 -18.71 32.25
N GLN A 965 8.67 -17.68 31.47
CA GLN A 965 7.31 -17.15 31.36
C GLN A 965 6.72 -17.51 30.01
N ARG A 966 5.46 -17.96 30.02
CA ARG A 966 4.63 -18.04 28.82
C ARG A 966 3.80 -16.77 28.76
N CYS A 967 3.95 -16.00 27.69
CA CYS A 967 3.32 -14.71 27.57
C CYS A 967 2.53 -14.60 26.28
N VAL A 968 1.61 -13.65 26.25
CA VAL A 968 0.99 -13.19 25.01
C VAL A 968 1.18 -11.69 24.91
N ILE A 969 1.70 -11.25 23.76
CA ILE A 969 1.76 -9.84 23.39
C ILE A 969 0.48 -9.52 22.63
N ARG A 970 -0.05 -8.32 22.87
CA ARG A 970 -1.24 -7.80 22.21
C ARG A 970 -1.01 -6.38 21.71
N ILE A 971 -1.50 -6.10 20.52
CA ILE A 971 -1.62 -4.75 19.97
C ILE A 971 -3.10 -4.42 19.82
N ARG A 972 -3.49 -3.27 20.39
CA ARG A 972 -4.81 -2.68 20.22
C ARG A 972 -4.72 -1.43 19.39
N TYR A 973 -5.59 -1.35 18.40
CA TYR A 973 -5.67 -0.20 17.53
C TYR A 973 -7.03 0.48 17.68
N ASN A 974 -7.06 1.61 18.37
CA ASN A 974 -8.28 2.39 18.58
C ASN A 974 -8.31 3.56 17.62
N ILE A 975 -9.45 3.79 16.97
CA ILE A 975 -9.62 4.89 16.02
C ILE A 975 -10.87 5.70 16.34
N THR A 976 -10.85 6.98 16.00
CA THR A 976 -12.04 7.79 15.82
C THR A 976 -11.85 8.67 14.60
N THR A 977 -12.92 8.93 13.86
CA THR A 977 -12.89 9.93 12.79
C THR A 977 -12.83 11.33 13.41
N SER A 978 -12.27 12.30 12.69
CA SER A 978 -12.30 13.71 13.12
C SER A 978 -13.73 14.25 13.29
N ASP A 979 -14.71 13.54 12.72
CA ASP A 979 -16.14 13.82 12.79
C ASP A 979 -16.74 13.48 14.17
N ALA A 980 -16.03 12.76 15.05
CA ALA A 980 -16.57 12.37 16.35
C ALA A 980 -15.53 12.48 17.48
N PRO A 981 -15.78 13.35 18.48
CA PRO A 981 -14.90 13.50 19.63
C PRO A 981 -14.77 12.21 20.46
N ARG A 982 -13.53 11.86 20.85
CA ARG A 982 -13.24 10.68 21.70
C ARG A 982 -13.75 10.80 23.13
N ASP A 983 -14.02 12.01 23.60
CA ASP A 983 -14.57 12.29 24.92
C ASP A 983 -16.08 12.04 25.04
N PHE A 984 -16.70 11.48 24.00
CA PHE A 984 -18.09 11.06 24.02
C PHE A 984 -18.37 10.04 25.13
N ASP A 985 -19.46 10.27 25.85
CA ASP A 985 -19.93 9.41 26.94
C ASP A 985 -21.42 9.10 26.79
N ALA A 986 -22.02 8.48 27.82
CA ALA A 986 -23.43 8.12 27.77
C ALA A 986 -24.39 9.32 27.60
N ASN A 987 -23.98 10.55 27.93
CA ASN A 987 -24.79 11.76 27.74
C ASN A 987 -24.93 12.15 26.26
N ASP A 988 -24.03 11.66 25.39
CA ASP A 988 -24.06 11.94 23.95
C ASP A 988 -24.96 10.99 23.16
N ASN A 989 -25.40 9.87 23.76
CA ASN A 989 -26.23 8.84 23.10
C ASN A 989 -27.60 9.36 22.62
N HIS A 990 -28.12 10.44 23.21
CA HIS A 990 -29.47 10.96 22.91
C HIS A 990 -29.47 12.21 22.02
N ARG A 991 -28.31 12.68 21.57
CA ARG A 991 -28.25 13.79 20.60
C ARG A 991 -28.56 13.21 19.23
N GLN A 992 -29.62 13.68 18.54
CA GLN A 992 -29.99 13.33 17.14
C GLN A 992 -28.89 13.64 16.08
N VAL A 993 -27.70 13.97 16.54
CA VAL A 993 -26.59 14.55 15.79
C VAL A 993 -25.69 13.47 15.18
N LEU A 994 -25.70 12.23 15.72
CA LEU A 994 -24.90 11.10 15.25
C LEU A 994 -25.79 9.84 15.18
N ALA A 995 -26.63 9.78 14.15
CA ALA A 995 -27.42 8.62 13.77
C ALA A 995 -26.85 7.99 12.49
N ASN A 996 -27.13 6.71 12.27
CA ASN A 996 -26.74 6.03 11.04
C ASN A 996 -27.34 6.72 9.79
N ASN A 997 -26.50 7.01 8.80
CA ASN A 997 -26.83 7.67 7.53
C ASN A 997 -27.67 8.96 7.63
N PRO A 998 -27.15 10.03 8.27
CA PRO A 998 -27.89 11.27 8.49
C PRO A 998 -28.14 12.03 7.17
N THR A 999 -29.20 12.84 7.14
CA THR A 999 -29.54 13.69 5.99
C THR A 999 -29.17 15.16 6.24
N THR A 1000 -28.85 15.89 5.16
CA THR A 1000 -28.55 17.33 5.18
C THR A 1000 -29.20 18.02 3.99
N LYS A 1001 -29.61 19.29 4.15
CA LYS A 1001 -30.22 20.06 3.04
C LYS A 1001 -29.16 20.60 2.09
N ALA A 1002 -29.40 20.46 0.80
CA ALA A 1002 -28.64 21.15 -0.23
C ALA A 1002 -28.84 22.67 -0.13
N VAL A 1003 -28.04 23.41 -0.89
CA VAL A 1003 -28.07 24.88 -0.86
C VAL A 1003 -29.40 25.49 -1.30
N ASP A 1004 -30.18 24.76 -2.12
CA ASP A 1004 -31.52 25.09 -2.60
C ASP A 1004 -32.62 25.04 -1.51
N ASN A 1005 -32.32 24.46 -0.34
CA ASN A 1005 -33.27 24.25 0.76
C ASN A 1005 -34.42 23.26 0.47
N GLU A 1006 -34.42 22.62 -0.68
CA GLU A 1006 -35.45 21.67 -1.11
C GLU A 1006 -34.90 20.24 -1.08
N THR A 1007 -33.71 20.03 -1.63
CA THR A 1007 -33.12 18.69 -1.82
C THR A 1007 -32.49 18.17 -0.53
N ASP A 1008 -32.93 17.00 -0.06
CA ASP A 1008 -32.28 16.24 1.01
C ASP A 1008 -31.15 15.37 0.45
N LEU A 1009 -29.93 15.55 0.95
CA LEU A 1009 -28.76 14.74 0.63
C LEU A 1009 -28.43 13.82 1.79
N GLN A 1010 -28.27 12.52 1.52
CA GLN A 1010 -27.88 11.56 2.53
C GLN A 1010 -26.36 11.44 2.62
N LEU A 1011 -25.82 11.41 3.85
CA LEU A 1011 -24.42 11.10 4.10
C LEU A 1011 -24.27 9.62 4.45
N ALA A 1012 -23.27 8.96 3.87
CA ALA A 1012 -22.93 7.57 4.18
C ALA A 1012 -22.11 7.50 5.48
N LEU A 1013 -22.76 7.57 6.66
CA LEU A 1013 -22.11 7.51 7.97
C LEU A 1013 -22.63 6.34 8.80
N ASN A 1014 -21.73 5.46 9.23
CA ASN A 1014 -22.05 4.34 10.12
C ASN A 1014 -21.56 4.60 11.55
N THR A 1015 -22.49 4.74 12.51
CA THR A 1015 -22.19 5.02 13.92
C THR A 1015 -21.40 3.89 14.61
N ALA A 1016 -21.41 2.67 14.09
CA ALA A 1016 -20.55 1.57 14.55
C ALA A 1016 -19.07 1.73 14.15
N GLN A 1017 -18.77 2.63 13.21
CA GLN A 1017 -17.41 2.93 12.74
C GLN A 1017 -16.78 4.11 13.51
N VAL A 1018 -17.57 4.86 14.27
CA VAL A 1018 -17.14 6.05 15.01
C VAL A 1018 -16.53 5.67 16.37
N GLY A 1019 -15.33 6.14 16.72
CA GLY A 1019 -14.75 6.05 18.08
C GLY A 1019 -14.72 4.65 18.72
N ARG A 1020 -13.80 3.77 18.30
CA ARG A 1020 -13.87 2.32 18.60
C ARG A 1020 -12.48 1.65 18.71
N THR A 1021 -12.38 0.52 19.42
CA THR A 1021 -11.28 -0.44 19.20
C THR A 1021 -11.50 -1.11 17.84
N PHE A 1022 -10.69 -0.77 16.85
CA PHE A 1022 -10.87 -1.22 15.48
C PHE A 1022 -10.34 -2.64 15.28
N GLN A 1023 -9.15 -2.92 15.79
CA GLN A 1023 -8.50 -4.22 15.71
C GLN A 1023 -7.78 -4.55 17.02
N ASP A 1024 -7.86 -5.82 17.38
CA ASP A 1024 -7.11 -6.44 18.47
C ASP A 1024 -6.39 -7.68 17.90
N ARG A 1025 -5.06 -7.76 18.09
CA ARG A 1025 -4.20 -8.83 17.55
C ARG A 1025 -3.23 -9.28 18.63
N SER A 1026 -2.99 -10.58 18.70
CA SER A 1026 -2.13 -11.17 19.74
C SER A 1026 -1.21 -12.26 19.20
N HIS A 1027 -0.10 -12.49 19.91
CA HIS A 1027 0.88 -13.53 19.59
C HIS A 1027 1.47 -14.12 20.87
N VAL A 1028 1.48 -15.46 20.96
CA VAL A 1028 2.04 -16.19 22.10
C VAL A 1028 3.56 -16.29 21.95
N ILE A 1029 4.29 -15.96 23.01
CA ILE A 1029 5.76 -15.97 23.05
C ILE A 1029 6.26 -16.64 24.34
N ILE A 1030 7.54 -16.97 24.36
CA ILE A 1030 8.23 -17.47 25.55
C ILE A 1030 9.31 -16.46 25.96
N LEU A 1031 9.33 -16.10 27.25
CA LEU A 1031 10.43 -15.34 27.84
C LEU A 1031 11.33 -16.27 28.64
N LYS A 1032 12.61 -16.35 28.24
CA LYS A 1032 13.64 -17.19 28.85
C LYS A 1032 14.46 -16.40 29.88
N PRO A 1033 14.78 -16.98 31.04
CA PRO A 1033 15.65 -16.32 32.01
C PRO A 1033 17.10 -16.23 31.51
N ARG A 1034 17.83 -15.21 31.96
CA ARG A 1034 19.21 -14.94 31.52
C ARG A 1034 20.25 -15.93 32.07
N ASN A 1035 19.92 -16.67 33.12
CA ASN A 1035 20.79 -17.72 33.67
C ASN A 1035 20.99 -18.91 32.72
N LEU A 1036 20.22 -18.99 31.62
CA LEU A 1036 20.45 -19.94 30.53
C LEU A 1036 21.55 -19.49 29.55
N LEU A 1037 22.05 -18.26 29.67
CA LEU A 1037 23.24 -17.78 28.94
C LEU A 1037 24.51 -18.11 29.73
N GLN A 1038 25.64 -18.25 29.03
CA GLN A 1038 26.93 -18.37 29.68
C GLN A 1038 27.22 -17.17 30.60
N PRO A 1039 27.84 -17.36 31.78
CA PRO A 1039 28.00 -16.32 32.82
C PRO A 1039 28.54 -14.96 32.32
N GLU A 1040 29.52 -14.98 31.41
CA GLU A 1040 30.18 -13.83 30.79
C GLU A 1040 29.26 -13.00 29.87
N HIS A 1041 28.07 -13.51 29.55
CA HIS A 1041 27.13 -12.86 28.65
C HIS A 1041 25.83 -12.42 29.34
N GLN A 1042 25.59 -12.86 30.57
CA GLN A 1042 24.35 -12.56 31.31
C GLN A 1042 24.12 -11.05 31.52
N HIS A 1043 25.20 -10.25 31.58
CA HIS A 1043 25.17 -8.81 31.80
C HIS A 1043 25.12 -7.96 30.51
N ARG A 1044 25.15 -8.58 29.33
CA ARG A 1044 25.23 -7.88 28.04
C ARG A 1044 23.86 -7.46 27.51
N THR A 1045 23.84 -6.43 26.66
CA THR A 1045 22.63 -6.04 25.93
C THR A 1045 22.36 -7.02 24.79
N ILE A 1046 21.10 -7.43 24.63
CA ILE A 1046 20.67 -8.39 23.59
C ILE A 1046 19.70 -7.68 22.63
N ARG A 1047 19.91 -7.85 21.33
CA ARG A 1047 19.08 -7.31 20.24
C ARG A 1047 18.59 -8.43 19.32
N TYR A 1048 17.33 -8.33 18.88
CA TYR A 1048 16.71 -9.33 18.01
C TYR A 1048 16.48 -8.81 16.58
N ILE A 1049 16.64 -9.71 15.61
CA ILE A 1049 16.22 -9.55 14.22
C ILE A 1049 15.15 -10.61 13.93
N GLY A 1050 13.92 -10.17 13.67
CA GLY A 1050 12.77 -11.00 13.37
C GLY A 1050 12.62 -11.30 11.87
N GLY A 1051 12.06 -12.46 11.52
CA GLY A 1051 11.49 -12.71 10.19
C GLY A 1051 10.07 -12.15 10.06
N MET A 1052 9.69 -11.67 8.88
CA MET A 1052 8.36 -11.15 8.58
C MET A 1052 7.92 -11.51 7.15
N GLY A 1053 6.62 -11.40 6.86
CA GLY A 1053 6.05 -11.61 5.53
C GLY A 1053 5.49 -13.01 5.29
N LYS A 1054 4.75 -13.19 4.19
CA LYS A 1054 4.04 -14.42 3.81
C LYS A 1054 4.36 -14.83 2.37
N ARG A 1055 4.21 -16.12 2.03
CA ARG A 1055 4.28 -16.63 0.65
C ARG A 1055 3.23 -15.96 -0.22
N GLY A 1056 3.58 -15.61 -1.44
CA GLY A 1056 2.69 -14.99 -2.41
C GLY A 1056 3.22 -13.64 -2.83
N ASN A 1057 2.86 -13.18 -4.02
CA ASN A 1057 3.10 -11.79 -4.37
C ASN A 1057 2.21 -10.86 -3.52
N ILE A 1058 2.54 -9.58 -3.47
CA ILE A 1058 1.81 -8.54 -2.71
C ILE A 1058 0.31 -8.38 -3.06
N VAL A 1059 -0.14 -8.89 -4.20
CA VAL A 1059 -1.55 -8.88 -4.59
C VAL A 1059 -2.28 -10.12 -4.05
N GLN A 1060 -1.53 -11.20 -3.79
CA GLN A 1060 -2.01 -12.44 -3.19
C GLN A 1060 -2.00 -12.41 -1.66
N THR A 1061 -1.05 -11.67 -1.06
CA THR A 1061 -0.86 -11.62 0.40
C THR A 1061 -1.45 -10.35 1.00
N TYR A 1062 -2.05 -10.46 2.19
CA TYR A 1062 -2.49 -9.31 2.97
C TYR A 1062 -2.06 -9.44 4.45
N PRO A 1063 -1.44 -8.42 5.07
CA PRO A 1063 -0.98 -7.17 4.44
C PRO A 1063 0.11 -7.50 3.41
N ALA A 1064 0.10 -6.81 2.27
CA ALA A 1064 0.87 -7.00 1.05
C ALA A 1064 2.40 -7.09 1.25
N MET A 1065 2.87 -8.10 1.98
CA MET A 1065 4.19 -8.24 2.58
C MET A 1065 4.75 -9.63 2.32
N GLU A 1066 5.76 -9.67 1.47
CA GLU A 1066 6.61 -10.85 1.22
C GLU A 1066 7.74 -10.96 2.25
N TYR A 1067 8.49 -12.06 2.20
CA TYR A 1067 9.55 -12.37 3.17
C TYR A 1067 10.62 -11.29 3.31
N ARG A 1068 10.78 -10.75 4.51
CA ARG A 1068 11.83 -9.78 4.88
C ARG A 1068 12.31 -10.05 6.31
N PHE A 1069 13.32 -9.29 6.73
CA PHE A 1069 13.78 -9.24 8.12
C PHE A 1069 13.44 -7.89 8.75
N PHE A 1070 13.23 -7.85 10.06
CA PHE A 1070 13.02 -6.60 10.78
C PHE A 1070 13.71 -6.60 12.16
N PRO A 1071 14.54 -5.60 12.49
CA PRO A 1071 14.97 -4.51 11.61
C PRO A 1071 15.92 -5.02 10.50
N GLU A 1072 15.83 -4.45 9.31
CA GLU A 1072 16.75 -4.77 8.21
C GLU A 1072 18.15 -4.19 8.41
N ARG A 1073 18.25 -3.10 9.16
CA ARG A 1073 19.50 -2.44 9.48
C ARG A 1073 19.58 -2.19 10.97
N ILE A 1074 20.62 -2.71 11.60
CA ILE A 1074 20.85 -2.56 13.03
C ILE A 1074 22.28 -2.08 13.29
N SER A 1075 22.43 -1.20 14.27
CA SER A 1075 23.74 -0.77 14.76
C SER A 1075 23.94 -1.33 16.15
N VAL A 1076 25.05 -2.04 16.35
CA VAL A 1076 25.41 -2.70 17.60
C VAL A 1076 26.86 -2.39 17.98
N THR A 1077 27.23 -2.57 19.24
CA THR A 1077 28.64 -2.50 19.65
C THR A 1077 29.28 -3.89 19.70
N THR A 1078 30.61 -3.95 19.81
CA THR A 1078 31.35 -5.21 20.00
C THR A 1078 30.98 -5.93 21.29
N GLU A 1079 30.28 -5.29 22.24
CA GLU A 1079 29.86 -5.89 23.51
C GLU A 1079 28.40 -6.36 23.52
N GLU A 1080 27.62 -6.04 22.48
CA GLU A 1080 26.21 -6.41 22.34
C GLU A 1080 26.01 -7.76 21.63
N ILE A 1081 24.94 -8.48 22.00
CA ILE A 1081 24.56 -9.78 21.43
C ILE A 1081 23.44 -9.58 20.41
N VAL A 1082 23.53 -10.30 19.28
CA VAL A 1082 22.52 -10.33 18.22
C VAL A 1082 21.89 -11.73 18.15
N CYS A 1083 20.56 -11.78 18.10
CA CYS A 1083 19.78 -13.00 17.95
C CYS A 1083 18.86 -12.89 16.72
N PHE A 1084 18.63 -14.00 16.03
CA PHE A 1084 17.57 -14.09 15.01
C PHE A 1084 16.38 -14.87 15.58
N VAL A 1085 15.18 -14.60 15.08
CA VAL A 1085 13.98 -15.39 15.39
C VAL A 1085 12.95 -15.28 14.28
N TRP A 1086 12.26 -16.36 13.92
CA TRP A 1086 11.17 -16.30 12.95
C TRP A 1086 10.14 -17.41 13.15
N SER A 1087 8.93 -17.14 12.69
CA SER A 1087 7.78 -18.05 12.73
C SER A 1087 7.23 -18.18 11.31
N GLY A 1088 6.95 -19.41 10.86
CA GLY A 1088 6.41 -19.71 9.53
C GLY A 1088 5.44 -20.90 9.57
N SER A 1089 4.72 -21.16 8.47
CA SER A 1089 3.68 -22.20 8.42
C SER A 1089 3.75 -23.06 7.16
N ASN A 1090 3.36 -24.33 7.27
CA ASN A 1090 3.17 -25.25 6.14
C ASN A 1090 1.78 -25.23 5.52
N ASN A 1091 0.88 -24.39 6.03
CA ASN A 1091 -0.51 -24.39 5.62
C ASN A 1091 -0.95 -23.06 5.01
N ASN A 1092 -0.33 -22.71 3.88
CA ASN A 1092 -0.71 -21.55 3.08
C ASN A 1092 -1.53 -21.93 1.84
N PRO A 1093 -2.31 -20.98 1.29
CA PRO A 1093 -3.04 -21.21 0.05
C PRO A 1093 -2.14 -21.77 -1.06
N SER A 1094 -2.52 -22.90 -1.63
CA SER A 1094 -1.72 -23.65 -2.60
C SER A 1094 -1.54 -22.93 -3.94
N ASN A 1095 -2.37 -21.91 -4.21
CA ASN A 1095 -2.37 -21.10 -5.42
C ASN A 1095 -1.56 -19.79 -5.30
N TYR A 1096 -0.81 -19.59 -4.22
CA TYR A 1096 0.06 -18.42 -4.07
C TYR A 1096 1.42 -18.68 -4.71
N ASP A 1097 1.83 -17.72 -5.56
CA ASP A 1097 3.11 -17.78 -6.26
C ASP A 1097 4.26 -17.62 -5.26
N GLY A 1098 5.27 -18.48 -5.36
CA GLY A 1098 6.41 -18.46 -4.45
C GLY A 1098 7.48 -19.43 -4.92
N GLN A 1099 8.73 -19.23 -4.50
CA GLN A 1099 9.79 -20.21 -4.71
C GLN A 1099 9.76 -21.28 -3.60
N GLY A 1100 10.25 -22.48 -3.91
CA GLY A 1100 10.12 -23.64 -3.03
C GLY A 1100 8.74 -24.29 -3.00
N THR A 1101 8.57 -25.29 -2.15
CA THR A 1101 7.36 -26.13 -2.03
C THR A 1101 6.09 -25.32 -1.84
N ALA A 1102 5.09 -25.54 -2.69
CA ALA A 1102 3.79 -24.87 -2.64
C ALA A 1102 3.11 -25.02 -1.26
N GLY A 1103 2.44 -23.96 -0.80
CA GLY A 1103 1.77 -23.92 0.51
C GLY A 1103 2.70 -23.73 1.72
N THR A 1104 4.01 -23.66 1.53
CA THR A 1104 4.98 -23.50 2.64
C THR A 1104 5.51 -22.07 2.77
N ASP A 1105 5.62 -21.59 4.02
CA ASP A 1105 6.37 -20.40 4.40
C ASP A 1105 7.72 -20.79 4.99
N ARG A 1106 8.80 -20.26 4.40
CA ARG A 1106 10.18 -20.53 4.82
C ARG A 1106 11.00 -19.25 4.81
N THR A 1107 11.79 -19.06 5.86
CA THR A 1107 12.75 -17.96 5.99
C THR A 1107 14.17 -18.53 6.06
N ASN A 1108 15.12 -17.86 5.42
CA ASN A 1108 16.53 -18.25 5.47
C ASN A 1108 17.47 -17.04 5.47
N VAL A 1109 18.67 -17.21 6.04
CA VAL A 1109 19.67 -16.16 6.17
C VAL A 1109 21.01 -16.62 5.58
N CYS A 1110 21.42 -16.01 4.46
CA CYS A 1110 22.69 -16.27 3.81
C CYS A 1110 23.64 -15.07 3.92
N TRP A 1111 24.89 -15.31 4.33
CA TRP A 1111 25.94 -14.29 4.31
C TRP A 1111 26.50 -14.15 2.90
N ILE A 1112 26.70 -12.91 2.45
CA ILE A 1112 27.30 -12.65 1.13
C ILE A 1112 28.77 -13.11 1.23
N LYS A 1113 29.23 -14.05 0.37
CA LYS A 1113 30.64 -14.49 0.31
C LYS A 1113 31.16 -14.76 -1.11
N GLU A 1114 30.64 -15.78 -1.80
CA GLU A 1114 31.12 -16.25 -3.10
C GLU A 1114 29.95 -16.78 -3.96
N GLY A 1115 29.45 -15.95 -4.89
CA GLY A 1115 28.40 -16.30 -5.86
C GLY A 1115 27.41 -15.17 -6.16
N CYS A 1116 27.30 -14.19 -5.25
CA CYS A 1116 26.53 -12.95 -5.45
C CYS A 1116 27.42 -11.71 -5.66
N THR A 1117 28.71 -11.87 -5.97
CA THR A 1117 29.67 -10.74 -6.04
C THR A 1117 29.31 -9.69 -7.10
N THR A 1118 28.55 -10.07 -8.13
CA THR A 1118 28.01 -9.15 -9.13
C THR A 1118 26.83 -8.31 -8.62
N LEU A 1119 26.17 -8.74 -7.54
CA LEU A 1119 25.02 -8.08 -6.89
C LEU A 1119 25.36 -7.51 -5.50
N ALA A 1120 26.60 -7.65 -5.02
CA ALA A 1120 27.01 -7.17 -3.71
C ALA A 1120 27.26 -5.64 -3.74
N PRO A 1121 26.61 -4.84 -2.86
CA PRO A 1121 26.91 -3.42 -2.76
C PRO A 1121 28.38 -3.20 -2.40
N LYS A 1122 29.06 -2.25 -3.05
CA LYS A 1122 30.49 -1.94 -2.83
C LYS A 1122 30.85 -1.65 -1.36
N SER A 1123 29.88 -1.33 -0.51
CA SER A 1123 30.05 -0.98 0.90
C SER A 1123 29.92 -2.15 1.90
N CYS A 1124 29.68 -3.38 1.43
CA CYS A 1124 29.41 -4.55 2.27
C CYS A 1124 30.64 -5.47 2.42
N PHE A 1125 30.93 -5.92 3.65
CA PHE A 1125 31.88 -7.00 3.91
C PHE A 1125 31.15 -8.33 4.19
N ASN A 1126 31.78 -9.43 3.82
CA ASN A 1126 31.36 -10.77 4.23
C ASN A 1126 31.57 -10.89 5.76
N LEU A 1127 30.75 -11.66 6.48
CA LEU A 1127 31.00 -11.94 7.91
C LEU A 1127 31.97 -13.14 8.02
N PRO A 1128 33.24 -12.94 8.42
CA PRO A 1128 34.15 -14.04 8.59
C PRO A 1128 33.92 -14.70 9.97
N LEU A 1129 33.97 -16.03 10.04
CA LEU A 1129 33.59 -16.77 11.26
C LEU A 1129 34.52 -16.49 12.45
N ASP A 1130 35.74 -15.99 12.21
CA ASP A 1130 36.73 -15.63 13.23
C ASP A 1130 36.35 -14.39 14.06
N VAL A 1131 35.34 -13.63 13.65
CA VAL A 1131 34.85 -12.46 14.39
C VAL A 1131 33.63 -12.75 15.23
N ILE A 1132 33.17 -14.00 15.26
CA ILE A 1132 31.99 -14.41 16.00
C ILE A 1132 32.42 -15.00 17.34
N ASP A 1133 31.83 -14.48 18.41
CA ASP A 1133 31.94 -15.01 19.77
C ASP A 1133 30.62 -15.72 20.13
N TYR A 1134 30.73 -16.96 20.61
CA TYR A 1134 29.60 -17.85 20.83
C TYR A 1134 29.07 -17.66 22.25
N VAL A 1135 27.77 -17.41 22.35
CA VAL A 1135 27.14 -16.92 23.60
C VAL A 1135 26.43 -18.05 24.37
N GLU A 1136 26.29 -19.20 23.70
CA GLU A 1136 25.73 -20.48 24.17
C GLU A 1136 26.76 -21.59 23.86
N ASP A 1137 26.62 -22.79 24.46
CA ASP A 1137 27.48 -23.96 24.15
C ASP A 1137 27.26 -24.47 22.71
N PHE A 1138 27.81 -23.73 21.74
CA PHE A 1138 27.55 -23.90 20.33
C PHE A 1138 28.79 -23.55 19.49
N ASP A 1139 29.13 -24.39 18.52
CA ASP A 1139 30.27 -24.18 17.61
C ASP A 1139 29.90 -23.18 16.51
N GLY A 1140 30.83 -22.31 16.11
CA GLY A 1140 30.61 -21.33 15.05
C GLY A 1140 30.52 -21.83 13.64
N TYR A 1141 31.13 -22.98 13.35
CA TYR A 1141 30.80 -23.69 12.11
C TYR A 1141 29.30 -24.01 12.08
N LEU A 1142 28.71 -24.32 13.23
CA LEU A 1142 27.29 -24.61 13.35
C LEU A 1142 26.41 -23.36 13.31
N LEU A 1143 26.85 -22.15 13.69
CA LEU A 1143 25.95 -20.98 13.73
C LEU A 1143 25.38 -20.61 12.35
N ASN A 1144 26.26 -20.48 11.36
CA ASN A 1144 25.86 -20.18 9.98
C ASN A 1144 25.06 -21.33 9.38
N LEU A 1145 25.48 -22.55 9.73
CA LEU A 1145 24.78 -23.78 9.38
C LEU A 1145 23.37 -23.79 9.97
N HIS A 1146 23.17 -23.40 11.22
CA HIS A 1146 21.88 -23.36 11.91
C HIS A 1146 20.97 -22.24 11.42
N LEU A 1147 21.55 -21.11 10.99
CA LEU A 1147 20.80 -20.03 10.33
C LEU A 1147 20.28 -20.43 8.94
N ASN A 1148 20.96 -21.35 8.24
CA ASN A 1148 20.58 -21.84 6.91
C ASN A 1148 19.81 -23.18 6.92
N TRP A 1149 20.19 -24.11 7.79
CA TRP A 1149 19.50 -25.37 8.08
C TRP A 1149 18.19 -25.11 8.81
N GLY A 1150 18.03 -23.93 9.40
CA GLY A 1150 17.08 -23.71 10.46
C GLY A 1150 17.39 -24.62 11.64
N CYS A 1151 16.35 -24.91 12.42
CA CYS A 1151 16.41 -25.79 13.57
C CYS A 1151 16.38 -27.29 13.15
N LEU A 1152 16.80 -27.62 11.91
CA LEU A 1152 16.79 -28.99 11.37
C LEU A 1152 17.83 -29.88 12.08
N ALA A 1153 17.50 -31.17 12.21
CA ALA A 1153 18.36 -32.15 12.87
C ALA A 1153 19.72 -32.30 12.16
N ARG A 1154 20.80 -32.41 12.94
CA ARG A 1154 22.22 -32.26 12.52
C ARG A 1154 22.74 -33.21 11.41
N ASN A 1155 21.93 -34.15 10.90
CA ASN A 1155 22.36 -35.22 9.97
C ASN A 1155 21.61 -35.25 8.62
N GLN A 1156 20.80 -34.24 8.29
CA GLN A 1156 20.06 -34.19 7.03
C GLN A 1156 20.69 -33.20 6.03
N VAL A 1157 20.73 -33.58 4.75
CA VAL A 1157 21.25 -32.74 3.66
C VAL A 1157 20.15 -31.78 3.19
N LEU A 1158 20.43 -30.48 3.14
CA LEU A 1158 19.52 -29.48 2.58
C LEU A 1158 19.38 -29.62 1.06
N ASP A 1159 18.19 -29.37 0.55
CA ASP A 1159 18.01 -29.07 -0.88
C ASP A 1159 18.38 -27.61 -1.20
N ASP A 1160 18.58 -27.30 -2.48
CA ASP A 1160 19.08 -26.00 -2.96
C ASP A 1160 18.10 -24.84 -2.81
N GLU A 1161 16.84 -25.14 -2.50
CA GLU A 1161 15.82 -24.15 -2.13
C GLU A 1161 15.55 -24.11 -0.62
N LEU A 1162 15.99 -25.09 0.18
CA LEU A 1162 15.70 -25.30 1.61
C LEU A 1162 14.27 -25.81 1.91
N ASN A 1163 13.67 -26.58 1.02
CA ASN A 1163 12.29 -27.09 1.19
C ASN A 1163 12.15 -28.04 2.38
N ASN A 1164 13.23 -28.70 2.76
CA ASN A 1164 13.31 -29.56 3.93
C ASN A 1164 13.69 -28.87 5.25
N ALA A 1165 13.93 -27.55 5.26
CA ALA A 1165 14.15 -26.79 6.51
C ALA A 1165 12.82 -26.54 7.26
N PRO A 1166 12.83 -26.40 8.60
CA PRO A 1166 11.63 -26.09 9.37
C PRO A 1166 11.11 -24.65 9.10
N PRO A 1167 9.78 -24.42 9.13
CA PRO A 1167 9.17 -23.10 8.93
C PRO A 1167 9.52 -22.06 9.98
N SER A 1168 9.58 -22.48 11.24
CA SER A 1168 9.82 -21.62 12.41
C SER A 1168 11.12 -22.04 13.09
N CYS A 1169 11.87 -21.09 13.62
CA CYS A 1169 13.11 -21.39 14.32
C CYS A 1169 13.52 -20.28 15.29
N ASN A 1170 14.15 -20.71 16.39
CA ASN A 1170 14.81 -19.87 17.39
C ASN A 1170 16.34 -20.16 17.37
N PRO A 1171 17.10 -19.64 16.38
CA PRO A 1171 18.55 -19.90 16.30
C PRO A 1171 19.34 -19.38 17.52
N PRO A 1172 20.53 -19.96 17.81
CA PRO A 1172 21.43 -19.45 18.83
C PRO A 1172 21.83 -17.99 18.61
N CYS A 1173 21.97 -17.25 19.72
CA CYS A 1173 22.45 -15.88 19.73
C CYS A 1173 23.98 -15.81 19.59
N PHE A 1174 24.50 -14.72 19.03
CA PHE A 1174 25.94 -14.53 18.81
C PHE A 1174 26.40 -13.09 19.00
N ARG A 1175 27.71 -12.88 19.22
CA ARG A 1175 28.33 -11.55 19.31
C ARG A 1175 29.34 -11.35 18.19
N ILE A 1176 29.42 -10.14 17.64
CA ILE A 1176 30.42 -9.78 16.63
C ILE A 1176 31.52 -8.94 17.28
N THR A 1177 32.75 -9.44 17.28
CA THR A 1177 33.87 -8.88 18.05
C THR A 1177 34.68 -7.81 17.30
N LYS A 1178 34.51 -7.69 15.97
CA LYS A 1178 35.23 -6.71 15.15
C LYS A 1178 34.28 -5.66 14.55
N PRO A 1179 34.58 -4.36 14.69
CA PRO A 1179 33.82 -3.30 14.01
C PRO A 1179 33.79 -3.49 12.49
N GLY A 1180 32.67 -3.15 11.86
CA GLY A 1180 32.48 -3.35 10.42
C GLY A 1180 31.02 -3.26 9.98
N LYS A 1181 30.79 -3.34 8.66
CA LYS A 1181 29.45 -3.45 8.06
C LYS A 1181 29.30 -4.83 7.43
N TYR A 1182 28.49 -5.66 8.05
CA TYR A 1182 28.26 -7.05 7.63
C TYR A 1182 26.87 -7.19 7.02
N CYS A 1183 26.79 -7.78 5.83
CA CYS A 1183 25.54 -7.88 5.07
C CYS A 1183 25.08 -9.33 4.95
N TYR A 1184 23.78 -9.57 5.12
CA TYR A 1184 23.11 -10.87 4.98
C TYR A 1184 21.90 -10.72 4.06
N MET A 1185 21.44 -11.81 3.44
CA MET A 1185 20.26 -11.78 2.57
C MET A 1185 19.43 -13.06 2.67
N GLY A 1186 18.14 -12.97 2.32
CA GLY A 1186 17.33 -14.16 2.03
C GLY A 1186 17.49 -14.61 0.58
N THR A 1187 17.63 -15.91 0.32
CA THR A 1187 17.77 -16.43 -1.06
C THR A 1187 16.43 -16.73 -1.73
N ARG A 1188 15.35 -16.82 -0.93
CA ARG A 1188 14.00 -17.21 -1.38
C ARG A 1188 13.16 -16.10 -2.01
N ASN A 1189 13.73 -14.92 -2.21
CA ASN A 1189 12.96 -13.74 -2.60
C ASN A 1189 13.62 -13.03 -3.81
N ASN A 1190 12.82 -12.66 -4.83
CA ASN A 1190 13.10 -11.90 -6.09
C ASN A 1190 12.54 -12.49 -7.40
N ASN A 1191 11.96 -13.70 -7.41
CA ASN A 1191 11.46 -14.28 -8.68
C ASN A 1191 10.23 -13.50 -9.22
N PHE A 1192 9.52 -12.81 -8.32
CA PHE A 1192 8.23 -12.16 -8.58
C PHE A 1192 8.26 -10.63 -8.49
N SER A 1193 9.34 -10.02 -7.97
CA SER A 1193 9.46 -8.56 -7.85
C SER A 1193 10.92 -8.08 -7.84
N ASN A 1194 11.16 -6.81 -8.18
CA ASN A 1194 12.48 -6.16 -8.13
C ASN A 1194 12.75 -5.55 -6.75
N ARG A 1195 13.04 -6.38 -5.73
CA ARG A 1195 13.18 -5.89 -4.36
C ARG A 1195 14.55 -6.16 -3.76
N ARG A 1196 14.87 -5.36 -2.73
CA ARG A 1196 16.09 -5.49 -1.95
C ARG A 1196 15.84 -6.47 -0.80
N HIS A 1197 16.65 -7.53 -0.71
CA HIS A 1197 16.55 -8.54 0.36
C HIS A 1197 17.79 -8.60 1.25
N ILE A 1198 18.62 -7.55 1.22
CA ILE A 1198 19.87 -7.47 1.97
C ILE A 1198 19.63 -6.71 3.28
N GLY A 1199 19.81 -7.39 4.41
CA GLY A 1199 19.97 -6.79 5.73
C GLY A 1199 21.43 -6.44 6.03
N GLN A 1200 21.64 -5.51 6.97
CA GLN A 1200 22.96 -5.00 7.35
C GLN A 1200 23.10 -4.85 8.88
N ILE A 1201 24.17 -5.41 9.42
CA ILE A 1201 24.61 -5.20 10.80
C ILE A 1201 25.82 -4.27 10.79
N THR A 1202 25.71 -3.12 11.45
CA THR A 1202 26.82 -2.18 11.64
C THR A 1202 27.37 -2.36 13.04
N VAL A 1203 28.61 -2.83 13.14
CA VAL A 1203 29.29 -3.07 14.43
C VAL A 1203 30.25 -1.92 14.69
N THR A 1204 30.14 -1.33 15.87
CA THR A 1204 30.98 -0.23 16.38
C THR A 1204 31.78 -0.70 17.58
N SER A 1205 32.88 -0.03 17.92
CA SER A 1205 33.55 -0.24 19.21
C SER A 1205 32.58 0.14 20.35
N ALA A 1206 32.63 -0.60 21.45
CA ALA A 1206 31.86 -0.29 22.65
C ALA A 1206 32.21 1.05 23.30
#